data_AF-A0A7Y6Z1V0-F1
#
_entry.id   AF-A0A7Y6Z1V0-F1
#
_cell.length_a   1.000
_cell.length_b   1.000
_cell.length_c   1.000
_cell.angle_alpha   90.00
_cell.angle_beta   90.00
_cell.angle_gamma   90.00
#
_symmetry.space_group_name_H-M   'P 1'
#
loop_
_entity.id
_entity.type
_entity.pdbx_description
1 polymer ?
#
loop_
_entity_poly.entity_id
_entity_poly.type
_entity_poly.pdbx_seq_one_letter_code
_entity_poly.pdbx_strand_id
1 'polypeptide(L)'
;MAIFSMWRPLTAIALSSILIPAAQADERLLSDGNANLHPAHDTLLPDGHVPANQNYGFTVIGRDTLGGISDGLYTDVWAHEGYAYIGTFQEPDCTRAGVYISDIRDPANPVTVGMIKSPPQTRINDVKVTEINGRDVLIHSLEPCGQLFGNGRAVGRGNGGHQQGQVGVSLWDVTNPSRPHPLKQNFLDFPVHNVFPWTTAGGNTYMLVVDDLAVDDLKIVDISKPQSPKLIATTGIGTWLVTNPEIADDGQLFLGSFAAPLLHDVWVNDLDPGPGEDWQAVLSYWDAGFITLDVNHPSNPVFIADSTYPDPDPVHGTSPPEGNAHAAVFAGTDFDKIFGGDEDFDSTFTAVTVAGEDYRATQGSDVPQIGGAVDEVSGPTVFVGLACGGSLPPAPDDDAIAVIERGDCTFTTKAQAAQAAGYQAGVVFNSDAPGNCEATVSMLVEADIPMLFVPRSSGYAILGIDGYDPGACPDGVNPALPEPSSPGLAATLGAVFDGWGYFHALNNLPTPVTVPKGMGDDAETVEVGYLGEIGYYAPAEVTDPALASGVGDLTMHNLEVDPSNPERTFISWYSLGMRAVEWRPGHLHTNSNGEGVVSWNMHEVGRFIAGEEYGEAEGSNFWGVHVTEIGGEQYILGSDRNTGLWIFQWSCEDVSDVLYCSGPVTP
;
A
#
# COMPACT_ATOMS: atom_id res chain seq x y z
N MET A 1 -79.28 -21.15 -18.62
CA MET A 1 -79.97 -20.29 -19.62
C MET A 1 -79.51 -18.86 -19.39
N ALA A 2 -79.37 -18.04 -20.44
CA ALA A 2 -78.71 -16.73 -20.35
C ALA A 2 -79.64 -15.59 -19.90
N ILE A 3 -79.05 -14.44 -19.50
CA ILE A 3 -79.36 -13.07 -19.98
C ILE A 3 -78.38 -12.04 -19.34
N PHE A 4 -78.10 -10.94 -20.06
CA PHE A 4 -77.21 -9.82 -19.70
C PHE A 4 -77.99 -8.57 -19.22
N SER A 5 -77.41 -7.77 -18.30
CA SER A 5 -77.56 -6.29 -18.15
C SER A 5 -76.72 -5.86 -16.90
N MET A 6 -75.74 -4.92 -16.92
CA MET A 6 -75.87 -3.44 -16.86
C MET A 6 -76.93 -2.94 -15.86
N TRP A 7 -76.75 -1.93 -14.98
CA TRP A 7 -75.70 -0.94 -14.61
C TRP A 7 -76.17 -0.31 -13.26
N ARG A 8 -75.55 0.62 -12.48
CA ARG A 8 -74.32 1.47 -12.35
C ARG A 8 -74.40 2.12 -10.92
N PRO A 9 -73.43 2.90 -10.38
CA PRO A 9 -71.97 2.95 -10.54
C PRO A 9 -71.24 2.78 -9.16
N LEU A 10 -69.91 2.92 -9.12
CA LEU A 10 -69.16 3.22 -7.89
C LEU A 10 -68.03 4.22 -8.20
N THR A 11 -67.83 5.21 -7.33
CA THR A 11 -66.95 6.36 -7.59
C THR A 11 -65.50 6.03 -7.25
N ALA A 12 -64.67 5.79 -8.26
CA ALA A 12 -63.22 5.72 -8.08
C ALA A 12 -62.65 7.13 -7.94
N ILE A 13 -62.03 7.43 -6.81
CA ILE A 13 -61.21 8.64 -6.64
C ILE A 13 -59.86 8.35 -7.27
N ALA A 14 -59.49 9.11 -8.30
CA ALA A 14 -58.14 9.08 -8.85
C ALA A 14 -57.23 9.93 -7.96
N LEU A 15 -56.37 9.28 -7.17
CA LEU A 15 -55.13 9.92 -6.71
C LEU A 15 -54.11 9.85 -7.85
N SER A 16 -53.50 10.98 -8.17
CA SER A 16 -52.48 11.10 -9.20
C SER A 16 -51.13 10.55 -8.69
N SER A 17 -50.78 9.34 -9.12
CA SER A 17 -49.42 8.79 -8.96
C SER A 17 -48.47 9.39 -9.98
N ILE A 18 -48.06 10.64 -9.76
CA ILE A 18 -46.97 11.31 -10.49
C ILE A 18 -46.13 12.08 -9.47
N LEU A 19 -45.02 11.48 -9.02
CA LEU A 19 -43.79 12.10 -8.48
C LEU A 19 -42.90 10.97 -7.95
N ILE A 20 -41.77 10.74 -8.64
CA ILE A 20 -40.52 10.01 -8.33
C ILE A 20 -39.95 9.63 -9.70
N PRO A 21 -38.87 10.32 -10.14
CA PRO A 21 -37.83 9.59 -10.88
C PRO A 21 -36.38 9.99 -10.55
N ALA A 22 -36.13 11.11 -9.83
CA ALA A 22 -34.77 11.61 -9.60
C ALA A 22 -33.95 10.74 -8.62
N ALA A 23 -34.43 10.59 -7.38
CA ALA A 23 -33.71 9.89 -6.31
C ALA A 23 -33.47 8.37 -6.53
N GLN A 24 -33.95 7.78 -7.63
CA GLN A 24 -33.67 6.38 -8.00
C GLN A 24 -32.76 6.24 -9.24
N ALA A 25 -32.30 7.37 -9.82
CA ALA A 25 -31.19 7.36 -10.78
C ALA A 25 -29.85 7.28 -10.04
N ASP A 26 -29.69 8.03 -8.94
CA ASP A 26 -28.42 8.17 -8.20
C ASP A 26 -28.03 6.87 -7.46
N GLU A 27 -28.96 6.25 -6.70
CA GLU A 27 -28.76 4.93 -6.05
C GLU A 27 -28.41 3.77 -7.02
N ARG A 28 -28.49 4.00 -8.33
CA ARG A 28 -28.15 3.02 -9.38
C ARG A 28 -26.81 3.29 -10.07
N LEU A 29 -26.14 4.37 -9.73
CA LEU A 29 -24.78 4.71 -10.15
C LEU A 29 -23.82 4.36 -9.01
N LEU A 30 -23.91 3.13 -8.49
CA LEU A 30 -23.01 2.63 -7.47
C LEU A 30 -21.58 2.63 -8.00
N SER A 31 -20.69 3.30 -7.24
CA SER A 31 -19.26 3.09 -7.32
C SER A 31 -18.93 1.66 -6.91
N ASP A 32 -18.20 0.95 -7.76
CA ASP A 32 -17.31 -0.13 -7.36
C ASP A 32 -15.94 0.46 -6.98
N GLY A 33 -15.84 0.95 -5.74
CA GLY A 33 -14.57 1.28 -5.06
C GLY A 33 -13.75 0.03 -4.76
N ASN A 34 -13.45 -0.73 -5.80
CA ASN A 34 -12.75 -2.03 -5.83
C ASN A 34 -12.34 -2.36 -7.29
N ALA A 35 -12.07 -1.33 -8.10
CA ALA A 35 -11.81 -1.42 -9.54
C ALA A 35 -10.42 -0.90 -9.95
N ASN A 36 -9.74 -0.13 -9.08
CA ASN A 36 -8.28 0.04 -9.13
C ASN A 36 -7.65 -1.30 -8.73
N LEU A 37 -7.71 -2.30 -9.61
CA LEU A 37 -7.24 -3.66 -9.34
C LEU A 37 -5.81 -3.84 -9.83
N HIS A 38 -4.91 -2.95 -9.40
CA HIS A 38 -3.49 -3.28 -9.33
C HIS A 38 -3.33 -4.42 -8.32
N PRO A 39 -2.63 -5.50 -8.68
CA PRO A 39 -2.08 -6.41 -7.68
C PRO A 39 -1.11 -5.61 -6.81
N ALA A 40 -1.17 -5.82 -5.49
CA ALA A 40 -0.44 -5.02 -4.51
C ALA A 40 1.10 -5.12 -4.56
N HIS A 41 1.71 -5.64 -5.64
CA HIS A 41 3.16 -5.60 -5.89
C HIS A 41 3.49 -5.57 -7.41
N ASP A 42 2.64 -4.96 -8.24
CA ASP A 42 2.80 -4.85 -9.70
C ASP A 42 2.76 -3.36 -10.14
N THR A 43 3.93 -2.75 -10.42
CA THR A 43 4.01 -1.49 -11.17
C THR A 43 3.71 -1.72 -12.66
N LEU A 44 3.38 -0.68 -13.42
CA LEU A 44 3.18 -0.81 -14.87
C LEU A 44 4.49 -1.02 -15.65
N LEU A 45 5.65 -0.67 -15.08
CA LEU A 45 6.96 -0.64 -15.75
C LEU A 45 8.15 -1.03 -14.81
N PRO A 46 8.15 -2.22 -14.18
CA PRO A 46 9.17 -2.66 -13.21
C PRO A 46 10.53 -3.03 -13.85
N ASP A 47 10.67 -2.91 -15.17
CA ASP A 47 11.91 -3.22 -15.90
C ASP A 47 13.05 -2.27 -15.48
N GLY A 48 13.98 -2.74 -14.64
CA GLY A 48 15.24 -2.05 -14.37
C GLY A 48 15.82 -2.32 -12.99
N HIS A 49 16.82 -1.51 -12.62
CA HIS A 49 17.34 -1.34 -11.27
C HIS A 49 18.09 -0.01 -11.19
N VAL A 50 18.16 0.62 -10.01
CA VAL A 50 19.12 1.73 -9.80
C VAL A 50 20.55 1.16 -9.83
N PRO A 51 21.50 1.73 -10.59
CA PRO A 51 22.88 1.25 -10.59
C PRO A 51 23.54 1.39 -9.22
N ALA A 52 24.39 0.43 -8.85
CA ALA A 52 25.15 0.49 -7.59
C ALA A 52 26.07 1.72 -7.54
N ASN A 53 25.60 2.79 -6.90
CA ASN A 53 26.25 4.10 -6.88
C ASN A 53 27.34 4.21 -5.81
N GLN A 54 27.07 3.73 -4.59
CA GLN A 54 28.05 3.54 -3.53
C GLN A 54 27.53 2.54 -2.49
N ASN A 55 28.22 1.41 -2.28
CA ASN A 55 27.91 0.47 -1.20
C ASN A 55 28.77 0.76 0.04
N TYR A 56 28.18 0.73 1.23
CA TYR A 56 28.91 0.84 2.51
C TYR A 56 28.09 0.31 3.69
N GLY A 57 28.76 -0.03 4.79
CA GLY A 57 28.12 -0.50 6.03
C GLY A 57 27.71 -1.98 5.98
N PHE A 58 27.11 -2.44 4.89
CA PHE A 58 26.81 -3.84 4.63
C PHE A 58 27.97 -4.58 3.94
N THR A 59 28.49 -5.62 4.58
CA THR A 59 29.39 -6.61 3.97
C THR A 59 28.61 -7.87 3.61
N VAL A 60 28.59 -8.26 2.33
CA VAL A 60 28.05 -9.57 1.90
C VAL A 60 28.96 -10.69 2.41
N ILE A 61 28.41 -11.61 3.19
CA ILE A 61 29.11 -12.76 3.76
C ILE A 61 28.87 -14.02 2.92
N GLY A 62 27.62 -14.25 2.48
CA GLY A 62 27.25 -15.40 1.69
C GLY A 62 25.89 -15.25 1.01
N ARG A 63 25.58 -16.19 0.12
CA ARG A 63 24.35 -16.20 -0.69
C ARG A 63 23.91 -17.63 -0.99
N ASP A 64 22.61 -17.86 -1.05
CA ASP A 64 22.02 -19.10 -1.57
C ASP A 64 20.97 -18.74 -2.63
N THR A 65 21.15 -19.24 -3.85
CA THR A 65 20.21 -19.00 -4.96
C THR A 65 18.96 -19.87 -4.90
N LEU A 66 18.80 -20.71 -3.86
CA LEU A 66 17.60 -21.48 -3.52
C LEU A 66 17.15 -22.43 -4.66
N GLY A 67 16.20 -21.99 -5.49
CA GLY A 67 15.74 -22.71 -6.69
C GLY A 67 16.54 -22.42 -7.97
N GLY A 68 17.32 -21.35 -7.95
CA GLY A 68 17.91 -20.68 -9.12
C GLY A 68 17.54 -19.19 -9.15
N ILE A 69 18.24 -18.41 -9.97
CA ILE A 69 17.84 -17.03 -10.31
C ILE A 69 16.56 -17.10 -11.16
N SER A 70 15.55 -16.30 -10.80
CA SER A 70 14.22 -16.29 -11.39
C SER A 70 13.51 -15.00 -11.02
N ASP A 71 13.21 -14.16 -12.01
CA ASP A 71 12.60 -12.84 -11.85
C ASP A 71 11.32 -12.89 -10.98
N GLY A 72 11.21 -12.01 -9.99
CA GLY A 72 10.02 -11.83 -9.15
C GLY A 72 9.66 -12.97 -8.19
N LEU A 73 10.43 -14.07 -8.13
CA LEU A 73 10.02 -15.34 -7.51
C LEU A 73 10.05 -15.35 -5.97
N TYR A 74 11.01 -14.70 -5.32
CA TYR A 74 11.20 -14.81 -3.86
C TYR A 74 10.47 -13.72 -3.08
N THR A 75 9.98 -14.05 -1.89
CA THR A 75 9.26 -13.13 -0.97
C THR A 75 9.95 -13.12 0.40
N ASP A 76 9.23 -12.94 1.50
CA ASP A 76 9.83 -12.76 2.83
C ASP A 76 10.76 -13.88 3.31
N VAL A 77 11.66 -13.47 4.21
CA VAL A 77 12.63 -14.32 4.89
C VAL A 77 12.43 -14.26 6.41
N TRP A 78 12.58 -15.42 7.06
CA TRP A 78 12.64 -15.53 8.52
C TRP A 78 13.71 -16.54 8.94
N ALA A 79 14.29 -16.40 10.13
CA ALA A 79 15.31 -17.31 10.64
C ALA A 79 14.90 -17.98 11.96
N HIS A 80 15.32 -19.24 12.14
CA HIS A 80 15.19 -19.94 13.42
C HIS A 80 16.27 -21.02 13.58
N GLU A 81 16.94 -21.03 14.73
CA GLU A 81 18.08 -21.91 15.08
C GLU A 81 19.14 -22.09 13.97
N GLY A 82 19.45 -21.03 13.22
CA GLY A 82 20.44 -21.05 12.14
C GLY A 82 19.95 -21.67 10.84
N TYR A 83 18.64 -21.66 10.58
CA TYR A 83 18.07 -21.93 9.26
C TYR A 83 17.24 -20.74 8.80
N ALA A 84 17.38 -20.35 7.52
CA ALA A 84 16.53 -19.38 6.86
C ALA A 84 15.36 -20.09 6.16
N TYR A 85 14.19 -19.47 6.22
CA TYR A 85 12.96 -19.88 5.56
C TYR A 85 12.56 -18.74 4.63
N ILE A 86 12.33 -19.02 3.35
CA ILE A 86 12.04 -18.01 2.32
C ILE A 86 10.78 -18.40 1.56
N GLY A 87 9.80 -17.49 1.47
CA GLY A 87 8.56 -17.67 0.71
C GLY A 87 8.76 -17.63 -0.82
N THR A 88 7.65 -17.72 -1.58
CA THR A 88 7.69 -17.53 -3.04
C THR A 88 6.39 -17.01 -3.63
N PHE A 89 6.55 -16.14 -4.62
CA PHE A 89 5.50 -15.39 -5.29
C PHE A 89 4.93 -16.11 -6.54
N GLN A 90 4.23 -15.34 -7.38
CA GLN A 90 3.58 -15.81 -8.60
C GLN A 90 4.44 -15.68 -9.88
N GLU A 91 5.64 -15.10 -9.80
CA GLU A 91 6.47 -14.76 -10.97
C GLU A 91 7.66 -15.71 -11.21
N PRO A 92 8.17 -15.77 -12.47
CA PRO A 92 7.56 -15.24 -13.69
C PRO A 92 6.39 -16.14 -14.18
N ASP A 93 6.23 -17.30 -13.55
CA ASP A 93 5.13 -18.25 -13.70
C ASP A 93 4.67 -18.66 -12.29
N CYS A 94 3.37 -18.77 -12.03
CA CYS A 94 2.91 -19.28 -10.74
C CYS A 94 3.22 -20.79 -10.61
N THR A 95 4.37 -21.09 -9.99
CA THR A 95 4.97 -22.43 -10.01
C THR A 95 4.39 -23.36 -8.92
N ARG A 96 5.23 -24.29 -8.42
CA ARG A 96 5.04 -25.04 -7.18
C ARG A 96 6.34 -25.11 -6.37
N ALA A 97 7.09 -24.00 -6.39
CA ALA A 97 7.91 -23.58 -5.26
C ALA A 97 7.03 -23.38 -4.01
N GLY A 98 7.56 -22.86 -2.92
CA GLY A 98 6.78 -22.55 -1.74
C GLY A 98 7.67 -21.94 -0.67
N VAL A 99 7.92 -22.69 0.41
CA VAL A 99 8.93 -22.29 1.39
C VAL A 99 10.24 -23.02 1.10
N TYR A 100 11.28 -22.30 0.69
CA TYR A 100 12.66 -22.81 0.67
C TYR A 100 13.24 -22.78 2.09
N ILE A 101 14.12 -23.73 2.39
CA ILE A 101 14.76 -23.88 3.70
C ILE A 101 16.27 -24.02 3.50
N SER A 102 17.03 -23.01 3.91
CA SER A 102 18.49 -22.98 3.83
C SER A 102 19.15 -23.10 5.20
N ASP A 103 20.19 -23.93 5.30
CA ASP A 103 21.05 -24.06 6.48
C ASP A 103 22.12 -22.96 6.42
N ILE A 104 22.03 -21.99 7.33
CA ILE A 104 22.86 -20.77 7.35
C ILE A 104 23.93 -20.81 8.46
N ARG A 105 24.13 -21.95 9.13
CA ARG A 105 25.09 -22.10 10.25
C ARG A 105 26.56 -21.98 9.85
N ASP A 106 26.84 -22.04 8.54
CA ASP A 106 28.04 -21.47 7.92
C ASP A 106 27.55 -20.33 7.01
N PRO A 107 27.45 -19.09 7.51
CA PRO A 107 26.81 -17.99 6.77
C PRO A 107 27.60 -17.57 5.52
N ALA A 108 28.84 -18.01 5.37
CA ALA A 108 29.63 -17.83 4.15
C ALA A 108 29.39 -18.94 3.10
N ASN A 109 28.76 -20.06 3.49
CA ASN A 109 28.44 -21.19 2.64
C ASN A 109 27.03 -21.74 2.93
N PRO A 110 25.96 -20.92 2.85
CA PRO A 110 24.60 -21.37 3.12
C PRO A 110 24.15 -22.44 2.10
N VAL A 111 23.30 -23.37 2.53
CA VAL A 111 22.86 -24.50 1.68
C VAL A 111 21.37 -24.83 1.86
N THR A 112 20.61 -24.76 0.78
CA THR A 112 19.22 -25.25 0.70
C THR A 112 19.15 -26.74 1.05
N VAL A 113 18.58 -27.03 2.23
CA VAL A 113 18.38 -28.39 2.77
C VAL A 113 16.98 -28.95 2.52
N GLY A 114 16.01 -28.09 2.16
CA GLY A 114 14.63 -28.49 1.95
C GLY A 114 13.81 -27.47 1.18
N MET A 115 12.64 -27.90 0.69
CA MET A 115 11.62 -27.03 0.14
C MET A 115 10.23 -27.64 0.36
N ILE A 116 9.34 -26.88 0.98
CA ILE A 116 7.91 -27.20 1.13
C ILE A 116 7.18 -26.67 -0.10
N LYS A 117 6.53 -27.55 -0.85
CA LYS A 117 5.80 -27.16 -2.07
C LYS A 117 4.48 -26.47 -1.72
N SER A 118 4.27 -25.28 -2.25
CA SER A 118 2.97 -24.61 -2.29
C SER A 118 1.91 -25.52 -2.94
N PRO A 119 0.63 -25.38 -2.58
CA PRO A 119 -0.49 -25.83 -3.41
C PRO A 119 -0.38 -25.40 -4.90
N PRO A 120 -1.15 -26.01 -5.82
CA PRO A 120 -1.26 -25.49 -7.18
C PRO A 120 -1.94 -24.11 -7.16
N GLN A 121 -1.41 -23.15 -7.94
CA GLN A 121 -2.00 -21.81 -8.13
C GLN A 121 -2.09 -20.97 -6.83
N THR A 122 -1.08 -21.08 -5.96
CA THR A 122 -0.97 -20.35 -4.68
C THR A 122 0.44 -19.80 -4.51
N ARG A 123 0.55 -18.50 -4.21
CA ARG A 123 1.76 -17.85 -3.70
C ARG A 123 1.81 -17.91 -2.17
N ILE A 124 3.00 -17.72 -1.61
CA ILE A 124 3.29 -17.70 -0.17
C ILE A 124 4.09 -16.42 0.06
N ASN A 125 3.40 -15.34 0.42
CA ASN A 125 4.02 -14.03 0.60
C ASN A 125 4.91 -14.07 1.85
N ASP A 126 4.33 -14.51 2.98
CA ASP A 126 4.95 -14.47 4.30
C ASP A 126 5.25 -15.87 4.89
N VAL A 127 6.35 -15.93 5.64
CA VAL A 127 6.87 -17.08 6.38
C VAL A 127 7.39 -16.61 7.75
N LYS A 128 6.92 -17.22 8.85
CA LYS A 128 7.42 -16.97 10.22
C LYS A 128 7.66 -18.29 10.95
N VAL A 129 8.60 -18.34 11.89
CA VAL A 129 8.87 -19.56 12.71
C VAL A 129 8.92 -19.21 14.19
N THR A 130 8.26 -20.02 15.03
CA THR A 130 8.24 -19.84 16.49
C THR A 130 8.19 -21.18 17.23
N GLU A 131 8.63 -21.23 18.50
CA GLU A 131 8.56 -22.45 19.31
C GLU A 131 7.18 -22.61 19.97
N ILE A 132 6.51 -23.74 19.73
CA ILE A 132 5.20 -24.08 20.33
C ILE A 132 5.28 -25.45 21.01
N ASN A 133 5.43 -25.45 22.34
CA ASN A 133 5.50 -26.65 23.20
C ASN A 133 6.69 -27.60 22.87
N GLY A 134 7.91 -27.07 22.73
CA GLY A 134 9.11 -27.85 22.40
C GLY A 134 9.11 -28.37 20.97
N ARG A 135 8.60 -27.55 20.04
CA ARG A 135 8.61 -27.78 18.59
C ARG A 135 8.72 -26.45 17.86
N ASP A 136 9.51 -26.44 16.81
CA ASP A 136 9.68 -25.32 15.92
C ASP A 136 8.57 -25.39 14.87
N VAL A 137 7.71 -24.38 14.84
CA VAL A 137 6.53 -24.33 13.99
C VAL A 137 6.73 -23.26 12.94
N LEU A 138 6.97 -23.70 11.70
CA LEU A 138 6.87 -22.83 10.53
C LEU A 138 5.40 -22.56 10.25
N ILE A 139 5.10 -21.29 10.11
CA ILE A 139 3.85 -20.70 9.70
C ILE A 139 4.10 -20.11 8.32
N HIS A 140 3.18 -20.31 7.38
CA HIS A 140 3.24 -19.60 6.12
C HIS A 140 1.84 -19.28 5.59
N SER A 141 1.71 -18.11 4.95
CA SER A 141 0.48 -17.67 4.32
C SER A 141 0.20 -18.44 3.02
N LEU A 142 -1.00 -18.27 2.47
CA LEU A 142 -1.47 -18.91 1.25
C LEU A 142 -2.43 -17.95 0.54
N GLU A 143 -1.96 -17.34 -0.53
CA GLU A 143 -2.75 -16.44 -1.36
C GLU A 143 -2.90 -17.03 -2.77
N PRO A 144 -4.08 -17.00 -3.40
CA PRO A 144 -4.25 -17.47 -4.78
C PRO A 144 -3.43 -16.64 -5.79
N CYS A 145 -2.80 -17.30 -6.77
CA CYS A 145 -2.07 -16.59 -7.82
C CYS A 145 -3.00 -15.84 -8.80
N GLY A 146 -2.62 -14.59 -9.09
CA GLY A 146 -3.32 -13.68 -9.98
C GLY A 146 -4.58 -13.05 -9.37
N GLN A 147 -4.89 -11.84 -9.86
CA GLN A 147 -6.03 -10.98 -9.51
C GLN A 147 -7.19 -11.69 -8.75
N LEU A 148 -7.33 -11.34 -7.47
CA LEU A 148 -8.47 -11.71 -6.64
C LEU A 148 -9.72 -10.98 -7.14
N PHE A 149 -10.86 -11.67 -7.17
CA PHE A 149 -12.17 -11.06 -7.36
C PHE A 149 -12.98 -11.21 -6.07
N GLY A 150 -13.82 -10.20 -5.76
CA GLY A 150 -14.51 -9.95 -4.48
C GLY A 150 -15.48 -11.03 -3.95
N ASN A 151 -15.00 -12.27 -3.83
CA ASN A 151 -15.63 -13.41 -3.15
C ASN A 151 -14.60 -14.49 -2.74
N GLY A 152 -13.33 -14.11 -2.55
CA GLY A 152 -12.26 -15.05 -2.15
C GLY A 152 -11.74 -15.93 -3.27
N ARG A 153 -11.86 -15.50 -4.54
CA ARG A 153 -11.49 -16.33 -5.70
C ARG A 153 -10.69 -15.54 -6.73
N ALA A 154 -9.40 -15.85 -6.82
CA ALA A 154 -8.71 -15.70 -8.10
C ALA A 154 -9.44 -16.51 -9.17
N VAL A 155 -9.81 -15.86 -10.27
CA VAL A 155 -10.16 -16.55 -11.51
C VAL A 155 -8.84 -16.86 -12.21
N GLY A 156 -8.18 -17.93 -11.77
CA GLY A 156 -6.78 -18.27 -12.05
C GLY A 156 -6.27 -17.82 -13.41
N ARG A 157 -5.52 -16.71 -13.40
CA ARG A 157 -4.81 -16.15 -14.57
C ARG A 157 -3.30 -16.40 -14.53
N GLY A 158 -2.77 -16.96 -13.44
CA GLY A 158 -1.38 -17.46 -13.37
C GLY A 158 -1.09 -18.49 -14.48
N ASN A 159 -0.46 -18.02 -15.55
CA ASN A 159 -0.06 -18.68 -16.79
C ASN A 159 -0.63 -20.10 -17.04
N GLY A 160 -1.94 -20.15 -17.35
CA GLY A 160 -2.58 -21.31 -17.98
C GLY A 160 -3.31 -22.31 -17.07
N GLY A 161 -3.44 -22.04 -15.77
CA GLY A 161 -4.12 -22.93 -14.83
C GLY A 161 -5.63 -22.70 -14.66
N HIS A 162 -6.50 -23.58 -15.17
CA HIS A 162 -7.93 -23.62 -14.79
C HIS A 162 -8.19 -24.15 -13.35
N GLN A 163 -7.19 -24.14 -12.47
CA GLN A 163 -7.31 -24.59 -11.08
C GLN A 163 -7.37 -23.37 -10.17
N GLN A 164 -8.29 -23.36 -9.21
CA GLN A 164 -8.32 -22.33 -8.18
C GLN A 164 -7.19 -22.58 -7.18
N GLY A 165 -6.55 -21.50 -6.75
CA GLY A 165 -5.60 -21.52 -5.64
C GLY A 165 -6.23 -22.02 -4.34
N GLN A 166 -5.36 -22.42 -3.42
CA GLN A 166 -5.70 -22.64 -2.01
C GLN A 166 -5.39 -21.38 -1.20
N VAL A 167 -6.03 -21.28 -0.03
CA VAL A 167 -6.11 -20.06 0.78
C VAL A 167 -5.81 -20.36 2.26
N GLY A 168 -5.58 -19.32 3.05
CA GLY A 168 -5.44 -19.38 4.50
C GLY A 168 -4.00 -19.55 4.98
N VAL A 169 -3.79 -20.30 6.06
CA VAL A 169 -2.46 -20.54 6.64
C VAL A 169 -2.14 -22.04 6.71
N SER A 170 -0.86 -22.39 6.56
CA SER A 170 -0.31 -23.72 6.85
C SER A 170 0.73 -23.68 7.97
N LEU A 171 0.70 -24.71 8.81
CA LEU A 171 1.56 -24.92 9.98
C LEU A 171 2.35 -26.23 9.80
N TRP A 172 3.67 -26.17 9.95
CA TRP A 172 4.60 -27.28 9.76
C TRP A 172 5.56 -27.42 10.94
N ASP A 173 5.80 -28.66 11.36
CA ASP A 173 6.83 -29.06 12.30
C ASP A 173 8.18 -29.03 11.57
N VAL A 174 9.05 -28.10 11.98
CA VAL A 174 10.38 -27.87 11.37
C VAL A 174 11.53 -28.12 12.35
N THR A 175 11.30 -28.76 13.50
CA THR A 175 12.37 -29.26 14.42
C THR A 175 13.34 -30.24 13.74
N ASN A 176 13.04 -30.68 12.52
CA ASN A 176 14.07 -31.07 11.57
C ASN A 176 13.82 -30.34 10.23
N PRO A 177 14.53 -29.24 9.92
CA PRO A 177 14.26 -28.42 8.74
C PRO A 177 14.53 -29.16 7.41
N SER A 178 15.39 -30.17 7.42
CA SER A 178 15.60 -31.08 6.27
C SER A 178 14.45 -32.07 6.04
N ARG A 179 13.49 -32.16 6.97
CA ARG A 179 12.39 -33.13 6.97
C ARG A 179 11.09 -32.55 7.58
N PRO A 180 10.56 -31.44 7.04
CA PRO A 180 9.36 -30.79 7.56
C PRO A 180 8.14 -31.73 7.56
N HIS A 181 7.28 -31.62 8.56
CA HIS A 181 6.09 -32.47 8.73
C HIS A 181 4.83 -31.62 8.94
N PRO A 182 3.76 -31.78 8.15
CA PRO A 182 2.60 -30.89 8.23
C PRO A 182 1.85 -31.13 9.55
N LEU A 183 1.58 -30.04 10.27
CA LEU A 183 0.77 -30.04 11.49
C LEU A 183 -0.70 -29.82 11.12
N LYS A 184 -0.97 -28.75 10.38
CA LYS A 184 -2.29 -28.36 9.89
C LYS A 184 -2.10 -27.53 8.62
N GLN A 185 -2.81 -27.86 7.55
CA GLN A 185 -2.72 -27.12 6.29
C GLN A 185 -4.06 -26.45 5.96
N ASN A 186 -3.98 -25.29 5.32
CA ASN A 186 -5.09 -24.53 4.70
C ASN A 186 -6.31 -24.43 5.62
N PHE A 187 -6.14 -23.91 6.84
CA PHE A 187 -7.16 -24.02 7.89
C PHE A 187 -8.12 -22.84 8.01
N LEU A 188 -7.89 -21.80 7.22
CA LEU A 188 -8.78 -20.64 7.02
C LEU A 188 -9.33 -20.71 5.59
N ASP A 189 -10.48 -20.09 5.33
CA ASP A 189 -11.23 -20.17 4.07
C ASP A 189 -11.24 -18.86 3.25
N PHE A 190 -10.34 -17.94 3.59
CA PHE A 190 -10.06 -16.66 2.94
C PHE A 190 -8.55 -16.55 2.62
N PRO A 191 -8.14 -15.79 1.58
CA PRO A 191 -6.73 -15.47 1.30
C PRO A 191 -6.04 -14.83 2.51
N VAL A 192 -4.72 -14.95 2.59
CA VAL A 192 -3.93 -14.34 3.66
C VAL A 192 -2.67 -13.75 3.08
N HIS A 193 -2.45 -12.47 3.39
CA HIS A 193 -1.24 -11.71 3.10
C HIS A 193 -0.12 -12.10 4.08
N ASN A 194 -0.04 -11.40 5.23
CA ASN A 194 0.97 -11.57 6.27
C ASN A 194 0.38 -12.16 7.57
N VAL A 195 1.26 -12.69 8.42
CA VAL A 195 0.95 -13.31 9.70
C VAL A 195 2.02 -12.99 10.74
N PHE A 196 1.63 -12.72 12.00
CA PHE A 196 2.60 -12.52 13.08
C PHE A 196 2.26 -13.34 14.32
N PRO A 197 3.10 -14.34 14.70
CA PRO A 197 2.89 -15.14 15.89
C PRO A 197 3.52 -14.52 17.14
N TRP A 198 2.86 -14.65 18.29
CA TRP A 198 3.46 -14.33 19.59
C TRP A 198 3.08 -15.36 20.66
N THR A 199 3.97 -15.59 21.62
CA THR A 199 3.77 -16.55 22.71
C THR A 199 3.86 -15.84 24.05
N THR A 200 2.76 -15.86 24.82
CA THR A 200 2.71 -15.23 26.15
C THR A 200 3.51 -16.04 27.18
N ALA A 201 3.95 -15.42 28.28
CA ALA A 201 4.65 -16.08 29.39
C ALA A 201 3.82 -17.21 30.05
N GLY A 202 2.50 -17.23 29.82
CA GLY A 202 1.61 -18.34 30.15
C GLY A 202 1.74 -19.59 29.27
N GLY A 203 2.54 -19.55 28.20
CA GLY A 203 2.77 -20.65 27.26
C GLY A 203 1.65 -20.86 26.24
N ASN A 204 0.87 -19.82 25.93
CA ASN A 204 -0.14 -19.83 24.87
C ASN A 204 0.41 -19.05 23.67
N THR A 205 0.23 -19.57 22.46
CA THR A 205 0.70 -18.94 21.23
C THR A 205 -0.50 -18.50 20.40
N TYR A 206 -0.51 -17.22 20.03
CA TYR A 206 -1.50 -16.59 19.18
C TYR A 206 -0.85 -16.10 17.89
N MET A 207 -1.66 -15.68 16.93
CA MET A 207 -1.22 -15.23 15.62
C MET A 207 -2.18 -14.19 15.07
N LEU A 208 -1.67 -13.03 14.69
CA LEU A 208 -2.38 -12.06 13.85
C LEU A 208 -2.34 -12.55 12.40
N VAL A 209 -3.40 -12.27 11.65
CA VAL A 209 -3.60 -12.72 10.28
C VAL A 209 -4.33 -11.64 9.50
N VAL A 210 -3.75 -11.24 8.37
CA VAL A 210 -4.37 -10.35 7.39
C VAL A 210 -5.30 -11.15 6.46
N ASP A 211 -6.45 -10.60 6.08
CA ASP A 211 -7.38 -11.17 5.08
C ASP A 211 -7.64 -10.11 4.03
N ASP A 212 -7.04 -10.29 2.84
CA ASP A 212 -6.96 -9.33 1.73
C ASP A 212 -8.32 -8.80 1.22
N LEU A 213 -9.45 -9.33 1.71
CA LEU A 213 -10.77 -9.15 1.11
C LEU A 213 -11.90 -8.82 2.10
N ALA A 214 -11.61 -8.68 3.40
CA ALA A 214 -12.61 -8.37 4.41
C ALA A 214 -12.42 -6.95 4.96
N VAL A 215 -13.52 -6.20 5.12
CA VAL A 215 -13.49 -4.89 5.81
C VAL A 215 -13.28 -5.04 7.33
N ASP A 216 -13.51 -6.25 7.86
CA ASP A 216 -12.94 -6.71 9.14
C ASP A 216 -11.79 -7.68 8.81
N ASP A 217 -10.74 -7.14 8.19
CA ASP A 217 -9.50 -7.81 7.74
C ASP A 217 -8.77 -8.57 8.86
N LEU A 218 -8.47 -7.91 9.99
CA LEU A 218 -7.68 -8.47 11.07
C LEU A 218 -8.37 -9.67 11.75
N LYS A 219 -7.70 -10.83 11.68
CA LYS A 219 -8.08 -12.03 12.44
C LYS A 219 -7.05 -12.35 13.50
N ILE A 220 -7.52 -12.97 14.59
CA ILE A 220 -6.64 -13.52 15.62
C ILE A 220 -6.92 -15.02 15.80
N VAL A 221 -5.87 -15.83 15.79
CA VAL A 221 -5.92 -17.30 15.86
C VAL A 221 -5.16 -17.81 17.09
N ASP A 222 -5.80 -18.66 17.91
CA ASP A 222 -5.11 -19.52 18.89
C ASP A 222 -4.41 -20.66 18.14
N ILE A 223 -3.08 -20.63 18.13
CA ILE A 223 -2.21 -21.66 17.54
C ILE A 223 -1.44 -22.47 18.59
N SER A 224 -1.70 -22.27 19.88
CA SER A 224 -1.13 -23.00 21.04
C SER A 224 -1.22 -24.54 20.91
N LYS A 225 -2.12 -25.02 20.03
CA LYS A 225 -2.18 -26.40 19.55
C LYS A 225 -2.16 -26.38 18.02
N PRO A 226 -0.97 -26.38 17.36
CA PRO A 226 -0.86 -26.12 15.92
C PRO A 226 -1.42 -27.28 15.04
N GLN A 227 -1.81 -28.39 15.65
CA GLN A 227 -2.57 -29.49 15.02
C GLN A 227 -4.09 -29.19 14.93
N SER A 228 -4.58 -28.22 15.70
CA SER A 228 -6.00 -27.83 15.80
C SER A 228 -6.12 -26.32 16.13
N PRO A 229 -5.52 -25.43 15.31
CA PRO A 229 -5.62 -23.99 15.50
C PRO A 229 -7.08 -23.52 15.39
N LYS A 230 -7.39 -22.37 15.98
CA LYS A 230 -8.75 -21.85 16.12
C LYS A 230 -8.80 -20.33 15.99
N LEU A 231 -9.56 -19.83 15.02
CA LEU A 231 -9.99 -18.43 14.96
C LEU A 231 -10.72 -18.04 16.27
N ILE A 232 -10.26 -16.96 16.92
CA ILE A 232 -10.77 -16.47 18.21
C ILE A 232 -11.32 -15.05 18.17
N ALA A 233 -10.84 -14.19 17.27
CA ALA A 233 -11.39 -12.86 17.03
C ALA A 233 -11.32 -12.48 15.54
N THR A 234 -12.18 -11.53 15.16
CA THR A 234 -12.23 -10.86 13.86
C THR A 234 -12.66 -9.42 14.13
N THR A 235 -11.94 -8.47 13.56
CA THR A 235 -12.12 -7.01 13.68
C THR A 235 -11.37 -6.37 12.50
N GLY A 236 -11.33 -5.06 12.40
CA GLY A 236 -10.57 -4.34 11.37
C GLY A 236 -11.13 -2.94 11.20
N ILE A 237 -10.71 -2.26 10.14
CA ILE A 237 -11.12 -0.88 9.85
C ILE A 237 -12.65 -0.70 9.84
N GLY A 238 -13.41 -1.67 9.31
CA GLY A 238 -14.87 -1.65 9.28
C GLY A 238 -15.56 -1.69 10.65
N THR A 239 -14.97 -2.38 11.63
CA THR A 239 -15.41 -2.31 13.03
C THR A 239 -14.98 -0.99 13.67
N TRP A 240 -13.74 -0.55 13.43
CA TRP A 240 -13.16 0.60 14.13
C TRP A 240 -13.76 1.94 13.70
N LEU A 241 -14.05 2.14 12.41
CA LEU A 241 -14.80 3.32 11.92
C LEU A 241 -16.20 3.47 12.55
N VAL A 242 -16.76 2.41 13.13
CA VAL A 242 -18.06 2.43 13.83
C VAL A 242 -17.91 2.71 15.34
N THR A 243 -16.76 2.40 15.94
CA THR A 243 -16.50 2.62 17.38
C THR A 243 -15.71 3.89 17.67
N ASN A 244 -14.81 4.26 16.77
CA ASN A 244 -13.86 5.37 16.86
C ASN A 244 -13.98 6.17 15.53
N PRO A 245 -15.06 6.97 15.35
CA PRO A 245 -15.27 7.75 14.12
C PRO A 245 -14.17 8.78 13.84
N GLU A 246 -13.33 9.11 14.83
CA GLU A 246 -12.15 9.97 14.70
C GLU A 246 -11.19 9.54 13.59
N ILE A 247 -11.09 8.24 13.28
CA ILE A 247 -10.30 7.66 12.16
C ILE A 247 -10.76 8.21 10.78
N ALA A 248 -11.95 8.81 10.70
CA ALA A 248 -12.48 9.44 9.49
C ALA A 248 -12.60 10.98 9.60
N ASP A 249 -12.29 11.57 10.76
CA ASP A 249 -12.39 13.02 10.99
C ASP A 249 -11.13 13.78 10.55
N ASP A 250 -9.98 13.11 10.34
CA ASP A 250 -8.75 13.72 9.83
C ASP A 250 -8.72 13.86 8.29
N GLY A 251 -9.42 12.96 7.59
CA GLY A 251 -9.55 12.93 6.13
C GLY A 251 -8.54 12.06 5.40
N GLN A 252 -7.74 11.23 6.08
CA GLN A 252 -6.70 10.41 5.43
C GLN A 252 -7.19 9.09 4.80
N LEU A 253 -8.49 8.77 4.92
CA LEU A 253 -9.07 7.59 4.30
C LEU A 253 -9.25 7.80 2.79
N PHE A 254 -8.81 6.83 1.98
CA PHE A 254 -8.94 6.82 0.51
C PHE A 254 -8.12 7.94 -0.17
N LEU A 255 -6.81 7.99 0.13
CA LEU A 255 -5.82 8.91 -0.42
C LEU A 255 -5.17 8.34 -1.70
N GLY A 256 -3.99 8.84 -2.04
CA GLY A 256 -3.07 8.20 -2.98
C GLY A 256 -3.56 7.98 -4.40
N SER A 257 -2.85 7.09 -5.10
CA SER A 257 -3.24 6.52 -6.39
C SER A 257 -4.04 5.22 -6.19
N PHE A 258 -3.70 4.42 -5.17
CA PHE A 258 -4.50 3.28 -4.70
C PHE A 258 -5.36 3.68 -3.49
N ALA A 259 -6.50 4.31 -3.75
CA ALA A 259 -7.39 4.79 -2.70
C ALA A 259 -8.12 3.65 -1.95
N ALA A 260 -7.50 3.06 -0.92
CA ALA A 260 -8.11 2.12 0.02
C ALA A 260 -7.34 2.01 1.37
N PRO A 261 -8.03 2.01 2.53
CA PRO A 261 -7.44 1.62 3.81
C PRO A 261 -7.33 0.09 3.89
N LEU A 262 -6.31 -0.47 3.22
CA LEU A 262 -6.05 -1.91 3.15
C LEU A 262 -4.89 -2.28 4.10
N LEU A 263 -5.17 -3.17 5.05
CA LEU A 263 -4.18 -3.75 5.96
C LEU A 263 -3.18 -4.62 5.18
N HIS A 264 -1.89 -4.30 5.25
CA HIS A 264 -0.82 -5.07 4.60
C HIS A 264 0.02 -5.88 5.59
N ASP A 265 0.65 -5.24 6.57
CA ASP A 265 1.47 -5.94 7.57
C ASP A 265 1.00 -5.75 9.03
N VAL A 266 1.43 -6.67 9.88
CA VAL A 266 1.12 -6.74 11.30
C VAL A 266 2.36 -7.15 12.10
N TRP A 267 2.73 -6.37 13.11
CA TRP A 267 3.84 -6.69 14.03
C TRP A 267 3.35 -6.70 15.49
N VAL A 268 3.86 -7.62 16.31
CA VAL A 268 3.49 -7.76 17.73
C VAL A 268 4.72 -7.77 18.63
N ASN A 269 4.67 -7.02 19.73
CA ASN A 269 5.77 -6.92 20.70
C ASN A 269 5.25 -6.85 22.16
N ASP A 270 6.09 -7.24 23.12
CA ASP A 270 5.82 -7.07 24.56
C ASP A 270 6.52 -5.80 25.06
N LEU A 271 5.75 -4.79 25.46
CA LEU A 271 6.26 -3.48 25.87
C LEU A 271 6.63 -3.42 27.36
N ASP A 272 6.24 -4.41 28.18
CA ASP A 272 6.75 -4.64 29.55
C ASP A 272 7.27 -6.08 29.70
N PRO A 273 8.44 -6.41 29.10
CA PRO A 273 8.99 -7.77 29.04
C PRO A 273 9.38 -8.30 30.43
N GLY A 274 8.38 -8.86 31.10
CA GLY A 274 8.41 -9.14 32.53
C GLY A 274 7.14 -9.83 33.05
N PRO A 275 6.88 -9.79 34.37
CA PRO A 275 5.69 -10.41 34.96
C PRO A 275 4.38 -9.63 34.74
N GLY A 276 4.43 -8.49 34.04
CA GLY A 276 3.26 -7.73 33.61
C GLY A 276 2.65 -8.33 32.35
N GLU A 277 3.49 -8.46 31.30
CA GLU A 277 3.11 -8.62 29.90
C GLU A 277 2.27 -7.41 29.42
N ASP A 278 2.79 -6.64 28.46
CA ASP A 278 2.01 -5.64 27.71
C ASP A 278 2.17 -5.86 26.20
N TRP A 279 1.44 -6.87 25.70
CA TRP A 279 1.41 -7.22 24.30
C TRP A 279 0.61 -6.21 23.48
N GLN A 280 1.31 -5.39 22.72
CA GLN A 280 0.73 -4.48 21.75
C GLN A 280 1.14 -4.87 20.32
N ALA A 281 0.28 -4.52 19.37
CA ALA A 281 0.54 -4.68 17.94
C ALA A 281 0.51 -3.31 17.24
N VAL A 282 1.31 -3.19 16.19
CA VAL A 282 1.19 -2.14 15.17
C VAL A 282 0.75 -2.79 13.87
N LEU A 283 -0.16 -2.12 13.17
CA LEU A 283 -0.81 -2.60 11.95
C LEU A 283 -0.74 -1.50 10.90
N SER A 284 -0.21 -1.81 9.73
CA SER A 284 -0.06 -0.83 8.66
C SER A 284 -1.24 -0.93 7.69
N TYR A 285 -2.01 0.15 7.57
CA TYR A 285 -3.09 0.28 6.61
C TYR A 285 -2.74 1.40 5.66
N TRP A 286 -2.68 1.12 4.35
CA TRP A 286 -2.27 2.09 3.33
C TRP A 286 -2.86 3.49 3.55
N ASP A 287 -4.18 3.63 3.45
CA ASP A 287 -4.89 4.88 3.73
C ASP A 287 -5.55 4.91 5.13
N ALA A 288 -4.92 4.35 6.16
CA ALA A 288 -5.28 4.67 7.55
C ALA A 288 -4.04 4.74 8.47
N GLY A 289 -2.85 4.88 7.87
CA GLY A 289 -1.58 4.94 8.56
C GLY A 289 -1.29 3.71 9.43
N PHE A 290 -0.59 3.96 10.53
CA PHE A 290 -0.14 2.95 11.47
C PHE A 290 -1.07 2.92 12.69
N ILE A 291 -1.84 1.84 12.81
CA ILE A 291 -2.82 1.62 13.90
C ILE A 291 -2.17 0.82 15.02
N THR A 292 -2.31 1.27 16.28
CA THR A 292 -1.87 0.53 17.47
C THR A 292 -3.00 -0.15 18.21
N LEU A 293 -2.71 -1.34 18.75
CA LEU A 293 -3.72 -2.30 19.22
C LEU A 293 -3.24 -3.07 20.46
N ASP A 294 -3.98 -3.02 21.56
CA ASP A 294 -3.78 -3.91 22.73
C ASP A 294 -4.27 -5.32 22.36
N VAL A 295 -3.34 -6.29 22.42
CA VAL A 295 -3.60 -7.71 22.15
C VAL A 295 -3.36 -8.61 23.38
N ASN A 296 -3.24 -8.04 24.58
CA ASN A 296 -3.16 -8.77 25.85
C ASN A 296 -4.38 -9.67 26.11
N HIS A 297 -5.51 -9.39 25.45
CA HIS A 297 -6.71 -10.22 25.45
C HIS A 297 -7.06 -10.67 24.01
N PRO A 298 -6.40 -11.72 23.45
CA PRO A 298 -6.46 -12.06 22.02
C PRO A 298 -7.85 -12.44 21.44
N SER A 299 -8.87 -12.63 22.27
CA SER A 299 -10.27 -12.83 21.85
C SER A 299 -11.14 -11.56 21.89
N ASN A 300 -10.56 -10.43 22.30
CA ASN A 300 -11.15 -9.10 22.40
C ASN A 300 -10.00 -8.07 22.40
N PRO A 301 -9.28 -7.88 21.27
CA PRO A 301 -8.27 -6.83 21.16
C PRO A 301 -8.92 -5.44 21.29
N VAL A 302 -8.13 -4.42 21.61
CA VAL A 302 -8.63 -3.05 21.84
C VAL A 302 -7.80 -2.05 21.04
N PHE A 303 -8.46 -1.33 20.12
CA PHE A 303 -7.86 -0.22 19.38
C PHE A 303 -7.36 0.87 20.35
N ILE A 304 -6.15 1.37 20.13
CA ILE A 304 -5.51 2.40 20.95
C ILE A 304 -5.60 3.76 20.24
N ALA A 305 -4.96 3.87 19.07
CA ALA A 305 -5.03 5.03 18.17
C ALA A 305 -4.52 4.66 16.76
N ASP A 306 -4.67 5.61 15.84
CA ASP A 306 -4.14 5.66 14.48
C ASP A 306 -3.19 6.87 14.31
N SER A 307 -2.30 6.81 13.31
CA SER A 307 -1.40 7.91 12.95
C SER A 307 -1.96 8.71 11.78
N THR A 308 -2.02 10.05 11.88
CA THR A 308 -2.36 10.92 10.74
C THR A 308 -1.10 11.34 9.97
N TYR A 309 -1.07 11.16 8.65
CA TYR A 309 0.00 11.67 7.79
C TYR A 309 0.10 13.22 7.83
N PRO A 310 1.29 13.84 7.71
CA PRO A 310 1.40 15.28 7.61
C PRO A 310 0.85 15.81 6.27
N ASP A 311 0.00 16.84 6.31
CA ASP A 311 -0.48 17.59 5.14
C ASP A 311 0.01 19.05 5.18
N PRO A 312 0.76 19.55 4.17
CA PRO A 312 1.30 18.79 3.03
C PRO A 312 2.41 17.82 3.45
N ASP A 313 2.68 16.84 2.58
CA ASP A 313 3.74 15.85 2.74
C ASP A 313 5.12 16.53 2.97
N PRO A 314 5.95 16.04 3.93
CA PRO A 314 7.18 16.70 4.33
C PRO A 314 8.41 16.43 3.43
N VAL A 315 8.31 15.50 2.47
CA VAL A 315 9.36 15.09 1.53
C VAL A 315 9.06 15.60 0.11
N HIS A 316 7.87 15.28 -0.39
CA HIS A 316 7.38 15.55 -1.75
C HIS A 316 6.61 16.88 -1.84
N GLY A 317 6.00 17.35 -0.74
CA GLY A 317 5.25 18.62 -0.69
C GLY A 317 3.84 18.55 -1.29
N THR A 318 3.32 17.34 -1.52
CA THR A 318 1.98 17.06 -2.04
C THR A 318 0.89 17.35 -1.00
N SER A 319 -0.32 17.67 -1.47
CA SER A 319 -1.50 17.92 -0.62
C SER A 319 -2.78 17.46 -1.33
N PRO A 320 -3.51 16.46 -0.79
CA PRO A 320 -3.14 15.67 0.38
C PRO A 320 -1.85 14.83 0.13
N PRO A 321 -1.24 14.27 1.18
CA PRO A 321 -0.18 13.27 1.06
C PRO A 321 -0.66 12.01 0.30
N GLU A 322 0.28 11.14 -0.07
CA GLU A 322 0.00 9.94 -0.86
C GLU A 322 -0.62 8.83 0.00
N GLY A 323 0.09 8.34 1.03
CA GLY A 323 -0.42 7.33 1.97
C GLY A 323 0.43 6.06 1.96
N ASN A 324 -0.19 4.91 1.69
CA ASN A 324 0.46 3.61 1.45
C ASN A 324 1.32 3.00 2.60
N ALA A 325 1.02 3.31 3.87
CA ALA A 325 1.62 2.68 5.06
C ALA A 325 1.65 1.13 5.00
N HIS A 326 2.83 0.51 4.85
CA HIS A 326 2.95 -0.93 4.54
C HIS A 326 3.51 -1.80 5.68
N ALA A 327 4.65 -1.44 6.26
CA ALA A 327 5.28 -2.22 7.33
C ALA A 327 5.73 -1.33 8.49
N ALA A 328 5.60 -1.84 9.73
CA ALA A 328 5.95 -1.10 10.94
C ALA A 328 6.39 -1.99 12.10
N VAL A 329 7.27 -1.44 12.94
CA VAL A 329 7.90 -2.12 14.07
C VAL A 329 8.02 -1.18 15.28
N PHE A 330 7.83 -1.73 16.49
CA PHE A 330 8.13 -1.01 17.73
C PHE A 330 9.64 -0.86 17.91
N ALA A 331 10.10 0.35 18.21
CA ALA A 331 11.51 0.71 18.10
C ALA A 331 11.95 1.74 19.15
N GLY A 332 13.25 2.01 19.18
CA GLY A 332 13.85 2.93 20.15
C GLY A 332 13.96 2.36 21.57
N THR A 333 14.64 3.11 22.43
CA THR A 333 14.88 2.75 23.82
C THR A 333 13.56 2.65 24.61
N ASP A 334 13.33 1.52 25.27
CA ASP A 334 12.08 1.19 25.97
C ASP A 334 10.81 1.29 25.08
N PHE A 335 10.97 1.07 23.76
CA PHE A 335 9.92 1.14 22.73
C PHE A 335 9.21 2.51 22.64
N ASP A 336 9.97 3.60 22.83
CA ASP A 336 9.50 4.99 22.76
C ASP A 336 9.09 5.46 21.34
N LYS A 337 9.35 4.65 20.30
CA LYS A 337 9.08 4.96 18.89
C LYS A 337 8.34 3.82 18.19
N ILE A 338 7.66 4.16 17.10
CA ILE A 338 7.36 3.24 16.01
C ILE A 338 8.19 3.69 14.81
N PHE A 339 8.82 2.74 14.13
CA PHE A 339 9.40 2.94 12.82
C PHE A 339 8.53 2.22 11.80
N GLY A 340 8.34 2.82 10.64
CA GLY A 340 7.55 2.23 9.56
C GLY A 340 7.89 2.87 8.22
N GLY A 341 7.11 2.55 7.20
CA GLY A 341 7.23 3.18 5.89
C GLY A 341 6.24 2.64 4.88
N ASP A 342 6.24 3.27 3.71
CA ASP A 342 5.19 3.13 2.71
C ASP A 342 5.64 2.26 1.52
N GLU A 343 4.67 1.54 0.95
CA GLU A 343 4.83 0.71 -0.26
C GLU A 343 3.93 1.28 -1.36
N ASP A 344 4.40 2.35 -2.02
CA ASP A 344 3.77 2.98 -3.17
C ASP A 344 4.37 2.44 -4.48
N PHE A 345 3.51 1.91 -5.34
CA PHE A 345 3.86 1.40 -6.67
C PHE A 345 3.47 2.36 -7.82
N ASP A 346 2.66 3.37 -7.55
CA ASP A 346 2.09 4.29 -8.51
C ASP A 346 2.69 5.69 -8.31
N SER A 347 4.02 5.80 -8.50
CA SER A 347 4.86 7.03 -8.43
C SER A 347 4.39 8.23 -9.27
N THR A 348 3.27 8.09 -9.97
CA THR A 348 2.57 9.17 -10.65
C THR A 348 1.05 9.04 -10.49
N PHE A 349 0.40 10.10 -10.02
CA PHE A 349 -1.06 10.22 -10.09
C PHE A 349 -1.55 10.68 -11.47
N THR A 350 -2.78 10.30 -11.83
CA THR A 350 -3.44 10.85 -13.01
C THR A 350 -4.05 12.22 -12.71
N ALA A 351 -3.77 13.22 -13.55
CA ALA A 351 -4.21 14.59 -13.37
C ALA A 351 -4.92 15.17 -14.62
N VAL A 352 -5.70 16.22 -14.38
CA VAL A 352 -6.10 17.20 -15.40
C VAL A 352 -5.36 18.51 -15.11
N THR A 353 -4.23 18.73 -15.77
CA THR A 353 -3.44 19.96 -15.66
C THR A 353 -4.13 21.09 -16.41
N VAL A 354 -4.38 22.22 -15.75
CA VAL A 354 -4.97 23.42 -16.35
C VAL A 354 -4.25 24.68 -15.87
N ALA A 355 -3.84 25.53 -16.81
CA ALA A 355 -3.12 26.79 -16.56
C ALA A 355 -1.78 26.68 -15.78
N GLY A 356 -1.33 25.47 -15.43
CA GLY A 356 -0.15 25.19 -14.61
C GLY A 356 -0.48 24.64 -13.22
N GLU A 357 -1.75 24.42 -12.90
CA GLU A 357 -2.23 23.75 -11.68
C GLU A 357 -2.73 22.34 -12.03
N ASP A 358 -2.44 21.35 -11.19
CA ASP A 358 -2.80 19.94 -11.40
C ASP A 358 -4.01 19.53 -10.57
N TYR A 359 -5.05 18.98 -11.21
CA TYR A 359 -6.22 18.45 -10.51
C TYR A 359 -6.23 16.92 -10.56
N ARG A 360 -5.93 16.26 -9.43
CA ARG A 360 -5.96 14.78 -9.28
C ARG A 360 -7.31 14.22 -9.75
N ALA A 361 -7.25 13.14 -10.53
CA ALA A 361 -8.38 12.59 -11.26
C ALA A 361 -8.35 11.05 -11.24
N THR A 362 -9.51 10.42 -11.05
CA THR A 362 -9.65 8.96 -11.16
C THR A 362 -9.90 8.54 -12.60
N GLN A 363 -9.27 7.45 -13.05
CA GLN A 363 -9.49 6.92 -14.39
C GLN A 363 -10.80 6.12 -14.49
N GLY A 364 -11.31 5.95 -15.72
CA GLY A 364 -12.40 5.04 -16.02
C GLY A 364 -11.92 3.60 -16.25
N SER A 365 -12.77 2.61 -16.03
CA SER A 365 -12.38 1.18 -16.08
C SER A 365 -12.09 0.64 -17.50
N ASP A 366 -13.11 0.47 -18.35
CA ASP A 366 -12.98 -0.13 -19.69
C ASP A 366 -12.75 0.96 -20.77
N VAL A 367 -11.70 1.76 -20.57
CA VAL A 367 -11.24 2.82 -21.50
C VAL A 367 -9.70 2.80 -21.65
N PRO A 368 -9.14 3.43 -22.71
CA PRO A 368 -7.69 3.64 -22.81
C PRO A 368 -7.17 4.49 -21.64
N GLN A 369 -6.28 3.91 -20.84
CA GLN A 369 -5.68 4.58 -19.68
C GLN A 369 -4.60 5.59 -20.09
N ILE A 370 -4.61 6.75 -19.43
CA ILE A 370 -3.50 7.71 -19.40
C ILE A 370 -2.32 7.07 -18.65
N GLY A 371 -1.10 7.33 -19.10
CA GLY A 371 0.14 6.72 -18.57
C GLY A 371 0.40 5.28 -19.03
N GLY A 372 -0.53 4.66 -19.78
CA GLY A 372 -0.41 3.26 -20.21
C GLY A 372 -0.72 3.03 -21.69
N ALA A 373 -2.00 3.17 -22.09
CA ALA A 373 -2.40 3.01 -23.49
C ALA A 373 -2.30 4.33 -24.29
N VAL A 374 -2.20 5.45 -23.59
CA VAL A 374 -2.08 6.82 -24.09
C VAL A 374 -1.12 7.58 -23.16
N ASP A 375 -0.08 8.20 -23.70
CA ASP A 375 0.91 8.92 -22.89
C ASP A 375 0.28 10.17 -22.22
N GLU A 376 -0.32 11.05 -23.03
CA GLU A 376 -1.07 12.24 -22.62
C GLU A 376 -2.22 12.56 -23.62
N VAL A 377 -3.19 13.39 -23.18
CA VAL A 377 -4.14 14.07 -24.08
C VAL A 377 -4.18 15.56 -23.76
N SER A 378 -3.65 16.38 -24.66
CA SER A 378 -3.62 17.85 -24.54
C SER A 378 -4.54 18.51 -25.58
N GLY A 379 -5.44 19.40 -25.14
CA GLY A 379 -6.40 20.07 -26.05
C GLY A 379 -7.33 21.12 -25.40
N PRO A 380 -8.22 21.76 -26.18
CA PRO A 380 -9.22 22.70 -25.68
C PRO A 380 -10.39 21.97 -25.01
N THR A 381 -10.81 22.40 -23.81
CA THR A 381 -12.00 21.83 -23.16
C THR A 381 -13.30 22.51 -23.59
N VAL A 382 -14.40 21.75 -23.63
CA VAL A 382 -15.74 22.24 -23.95
C VAL A 382 -16.76 21.65 -22.99
N PHE A 383 -17.57 22.48 -22.33
CA PHE A 383 -18.68 22.01 -21.51
C PHE A 383 -19.81 21.45 -22.39
N VAL A 384 -20.20 20.19 -22.16
CA VAL A 384 -21.28 19.51 -22.92
C VAL A 384 -22.52 19.19 -22.07
N GLY A 385 -22.59 19.70 -20.84
CA GLY A 385 -23.68 19.42 -19.91
C GLY A 385 -23.65 17.98 -19.39
N LEU A 386 -24.83 17.41 -19.13
CA LEU A 386 -24.97 16.05 -18.61
C LEU A 386 -24.67 14.95 -19.65
N ALA A 387 -24.58 15.26 -20.94
CA ALA A 387 -24.44 14.30 -22.06
C ALA A 387 -25.52 13.19 -22.19
N CYS A 388 -26.61 13.23 -21.40
CA CYS A 388 -27.64 12.18 -21.37
C CYS A 388 -28.79 12.34 -22.39
N GLY A 389 -28.84 13.44 -23.14
CA GLY A 389 -30.06 13.89 -23.86
C GLY A 389 -30.16 13.56 -25.35
N GLY A 390 -29.10 13.10 -25.99
CA GLY A 390 -29.05 12.86 -27.44
C GLY A 390 -27.65 13.08 -28.03
N SER A 391 -27.55 13.30 -29.34
CA SER A 391 -26.28 13.65 -29.99
C SER A 391 -25.76 15.00 -29.47
N LEU A 392 -24.55 14.99 -28.91
CA LEU A 392 -23.84 16.21 -28.53
C LEU A 392 -23.53 17.09 -29.77
N PRO A 393 -23.25 18.39 -29.58
CA PRO A 393 -22.56 19.19 -30.59
C PRO A 393 -21.25 18.48 -30.99
N PRO A 394 -20.90 18.43 -32.29
CA PRO A 394 -19.60 17.92 -32.70
C PRO A 394 -18.46 18.66 -31.98
N ALA A 395 -17.35 17.95 -31.75
CA ALA A 395 -16.12 18.57 -31.29
C ALA A 395 -15.72 19.75 -32.21
N PRO A 396 -15.24 20.89 -31.67
CA PRO A 396 -14.84 22.04 -32.47
C PRO A 396 -13.62 21.75 -33.36
N ASP A 397 -12.69 20.96 -32.82
CA ASP A 397 -11.40 20.56 -33.39
C ASP A 397 -11.11 19.10 -32.96
N ASP A 398 -10.24 18.39 -33.69
CA ASP A 398 -10.00 16.94 -33.52
C ASP A 398 -9.33 16.57 -32.16
N ASP A 399 -8.77 17.54 -31.44
CA ASP A 399 -8.08 17.41 -30.14
C ASP A 399 -8.96 17.79 -28.93
N ALA A 400 -10.22 18.17 -29.15
CA ALA A 400 -11.06 18.73 -28.09
C ALA A 400 -11.46 17.70 -27.02
N ILE A 401 -11.55 18.18 -25.77
CA ILE A 401 -11.88 17.40 -24.58
C ILE A 401 -13.28 17.76 -24.08
N ALA A 402 -14.14 16.77 -23.88
CA ALA A 402 -15.52 16.98 -23.41
C ALA A 402 -15.57 17.08 -21.88
N VAL A 403 -15.98 18.22 -21.33
CA VAL A 403 -16.21 18.40 -19.88
C VAL A 403 -17.70 18.21 -19.58
N ILE A 404 -17.99 17.23 -18.72
CA ILE A 404 -19.31 16.62 -18.55
C ILE A 404 -19.71 16.67 -17.08
N GLU A 405 -20.96 17.01 -16.77
CA GLU A 405 -21.47 16.94 -15.40
C GLU A 405 -22.03 15.53 -15.08
N ARG A 406 -21.76 15.00 -13.88
CA ARG A 406 -22.38 13.75 -13.39
C ARG A 406 -23.88 13.92 -13.17
N GLY A 407 -24.67 12.89 -13.51
CA GLY A 407 -26.13 12.87 -13.33
C GLY A 407 -26.86 12.25 -14.52
N ASP A 408 -28.17 11.98 -14.35
CA ASP A 408 -29.18 11.47 -15.32
C ASP A 408 -28.90 10.15 -16.08
N CYS A 409 -27.66 9.73 -16.30
CA CYS A 409 -27.28 8.54 -17.05
C CYS A 409 -25.89 7.99 -16.65
N THR A 410 -25.57 6.78 -17.11
CA THR A 410 -24.30 6.09 -16.81
C THR A 410 -23.09 6.76 -17.47
N PHE A 411 -21.90 6.56 -16.89
CA PHE A 411 -20.64 7.05 -17.47
C PHE A 411 -20.41 6.51 -18.88
N THR A 412 -20.69 5.24 -19.16
CA THR A 412 -20.73 4.64 -20.52
C THR A 412 -21.57 5.47 -21.50
N THR A 413 -22.75 5.94 -21.09
CA THR A 413 -23.63 6.75 -21.95
C THR A 413 -22.97 8.10 -22.27
N LYS A 414 -22.33 8.73 -21.28
CA LYS A 414 -21.64 10.02 -21.42
C LYS A 414 -20.42 9.90 -22.34
N ALA A 415 -19.57 8.91 -22.10
CA ALA A 415 -18.35 8.66 -22.86
C ALA A 415 -18.64 8.34 -24.34
N GLN A 416 -19.57 7.40 -24.60
CA GLN A 416 -19.95 7.04 -25.97
C GLN A 416 -20.64 8.20 -26.71
N ALA A 417 -21.31 9.12 -26.01
CA ALA A 417 -21.86 10.34 -26.61
C ALA A 417 -20.77 11.36 -26.99
N ALA A 418 -19.71 11.50 -26.18
CA ALA A 418 -18.54 12.33 -26.50
C ALA A 418 -17.74 11.74 -27.68
N GLN A 419 -17.43 10.44 -27.63
CA GLN A 419 -16.76 9.70 -28.71
C GLN A 419 -17.54 9.81 -30.04
N ALA A 420 -18.86 9.62 -30.02
CA ALA A 420 -19.70 9.74 -31.21
C ALA A 420 -19.82 11.16 -31.77
N ALA A 421 -19.43 12.19 -31.00
CA ALA A 421 -19.35 13.58 -31.42
C ALA A 421 -17.93 14.01 -31.85
N GLY A 422 -16.93 13.14 -31.71
CA GLY A 422 -15.55 13.35 -32.18
C GLY A 422 -14.60 13.99 -31.16
N TYR A 423 -14.91 13.98 -29.86
CA TYR A 423 -13.98 14.42 -28.83
C TYR A 423 -12.88 13.36 -28.61
N GLN A 424 -11.64 13.80 -28.37
CA GLN A 424 -10.50 12.89 -28.15
C GLN A 424 -10.52 12.22 -26.77
N ALA A 425 -11.04 12.90 -25.76
CA ALA A 425 -11.20 12.41 -24.39
C ALA A 425 -12.37 13.12 -23.68
N GLY A 426 -12.72 12.65 -22.48
CA GLY A 426 -13.70 13.31 -21.62
C GLY A 426 -13.28 13.40 -20.15
N VAL A 427 -13.70 14.48 -19.49
CA VAL A 427 -13.57 14.68 -18.04
C VAL A 427 -14.96 14.84 -17.46
N VAL A 428 -15.34 13.97 -16.52
CA VAL A 428 -16.61 14.05 -15.79
C VAL A 428 -16.37 14.67 -14.41
N PHE A 429 -17.08 15.72 -14.06
CA PHE A 429 -17.01 16.31 -12.72
C PHE A 429 -18.28 16.05 -11.90
N ASN A 430 -18.14 16.01 -10.57
CA ASN A 430 -19.23 15.60 -9.69
C ASN A 430 -20.40 16.60 -9.62
N SER A 431 -21.59 16.10 -9.30
CA SER A 431 -22.86 16.83 -9.20
C SER A 431 -22.98 17.65 -7.91
N ASP A 432 -23.89 18.62 -7.88
CA ASP A 432 -24.32 19.34 -6.66
C ASP A 432 -25.35 18.57 -5.79
N ALA A 433 -25.41 17.24 -5.91
CA ALA A 433 -26.24 16.43 -5.01
C ALA A 433 -25.59 16.30 -3.61
N PRO A 434 -26.37 16.15 -2.52
CA PRO A 434 -25.84 15.98 -1.18
C PRO A 434 -24.88 14.78 -1.06
N GLY A 435 -23.66 15.04 -0.57
CA GLY A 435 -22.59 14.04 -0.45
C GLY A 435 -21.76 13.82 -1.73
N ASN A 436 -22.15 14.39 -2.88
CA ASN A 436 -21.42 14.21 -4.13
C ASN A 436 -20.34 15.29 -4.37
N CYS A 437 -20.57 16.55 -3.98
CA CYS A 437 -19.80 17.74 -4.39
C CYS A 437 -18.29 17.53 -4.64
N GLU A 438 -17.48 17.29 -3.60
CA GLU A 438 -16.03 17.07 -3.76
C GLU A 438 -15.60 15.60 -3.69
N ALA A 439 -16.56 14.68 -3.60
CA ALA A 439 -16.25 13.25 -3.58
C ALA A 439 -15.68 12.81 -4.95
N THR A 440 -14.59 12.05 -4.94
CA THR A 440 -14.12 11.28 -6.09
C THR A 440 -14.94 9.98 -6.23
N VAL A 441 -15.00 9.42 -7.45
CA VAL A 441 -15.49 8.06 -7.69
C VAL A 441 -14.69 7.43 -8.83
N SER A 442 -14.43 6.13 -8.77
CA SER A 442 -14.00 5.36 -9.95
C SER A 442 -15.17 5.21 -10.91
N MET A 443 -14.95 5.37 -12.21
CA MET A 443 -16.02 5.28 -13.21
C MET A 443 -16.08 3.89 -13.85
N LEU A 444 -17.17 3.17 -13.62
CA LEU A 444 -17.55 2.05 -14.48
C LEU A 444 -18.04 2.58 -15.84
N VAL A 445 -17.16 2.54 -16.85
CA VAL A 445 -17.32 3.17 -18.18
C VAL A 445 -16.69 2.30 -19.28
N GLU A 446 -17.31 2.25 -20.46
CA GLU A 446 -16.85 1.49 -21.64
C GLU A 446 -16.82 2.42 -22.87
N ALA A 447 -15.64 2.76 -23.39
CA ALA A 447 -15.47 3.61 -24.58
C ALA A 447 -14.06 3.46 -25.22
N ASP A 448 -13.90 3.88 -26.49
CA ASP A 448 -12.59 3.87 -27.17
C ASP A 448 -11.77 5.17 -26.96
N ILE A 449 -12.14 6.00 -25.98
CA ILE A 449 -11.45 7.27 -25.63
C ILE A 449 -11.17 7.35 -24.12
N PRO A 450 -10.06 7.99 -23.69
CA PRO A 450 -9.80 8.23 -22.27
C PRO A 450 -10.92 9.00 -21.58
N MET A 451 -11.27 8.58 -20.37
CA MET A 451 -12.32 9.17 -19.56
C MET A 451 -11.83 9.30 -18.11
N LEU A 452 -11.71 10.54 -17.63
CA LEU A 452 -11.31 10.84 -16.25
C LEU A 452 -12.48 11.40 -15.43
N PHE A 453 -12.40 11.28 -14.10
CA PHE A 453 -13.35 11.86 -13.16
C PHE A 453 -12.67 12.77 -12.14
N VAL A 454 -13.30 13.90 -11.79
CA VAL A 454 -12.75 14.90 -10.86
C VAL A 454 -13.81 15.45 -9.88
N PRO A 455 -13.39 16.02 -8.73
CA PRO A 455 -14.24 16.82 -7.84
C PRO A 455 -14.97 17.96 -8.57
N ARG A 456 -16.09 18.46 -8.00
CA ARG A 456 -16.85 19.55 -8.62
C ARG A 456 -16.07 20.86 -8.67
N SER A 457 -15.25 21.16 -7.65
CA SER A 457 -14.31 22.30 -7.66
C SER A 457 -13.35 22.26 -8.86
N SER A 458 -12.68 21.13 -9.10
CA SER A 458 -11.82 20.90 -10.26
C SER A 458 -12.57 21.10 -11.58
N GLY A 459 -13.80 20.57 -11.69
CA GLY A 459 -14.66 20.79 -12.85
C GLY A 459 -14.94 22.27 -13.15
N TYR A 460 -15.16 23.09 -12.11
CA TYR A 460 -15.31 24.54 -12.25
C TYR A 460 -13.99 25.22 -12.66
N ALA A 461 -12.85 24.80 -12.10
CA ALA A 461 -11.53 25.33 -12.45
C ALA A 461 -11.13 25.03 -13.90
N ILE A 462 -11.36 23.81 -14.38
CA ILE A 462 -11.13 23.38 -15.77
C ILE A 462 -11.97 24.22 -16.75
N LEU A 463 -13.20 24.60 -16.35
CA LEU A 463 -14.06 25.49 -17.12
C LEU A 463 -13.73 26.99 -16.97
N GLY A 464 -12.73 27.36 -16.16
CA GLY A 464 -12.33 28.75 -15.91
C GLY A 464 -13.34 29.56 -15.11
N ILE A 465 -14.08 28.92 -14.19
CA ILE A 465 -15.17 29.54 -13.41
C ILE A 465 -14.68 29.95 -12.02
N ASP A 466 -14.23 31.19 -11.90
CA ASP A 466 -13.83 31.79 -10.62
C ASP A 466 -14.96 31.76 -9.56
N GLY A 467 -14.58 31.55 -8.29
CA GLY A 467 -15.45 31.80 -7.14
C GLY A 467 -16.41 30.67 -6.77
N TYR A 468 -16.09 29.42 -7.14
CA TYR A 468 -16.67 28.24 -6.51
C TYR A 468 -16.14 28.09 -5.06
N ASP A 469 -17.03 27.76 -4.14
CA ASP A 469 -16.79 27.48 -2.72
C ASP A 469 -17.27 26.03 -2.43
N PRO A 470 -16.36 25.08 -2.17
CA PRO A 470 -16.72 23.72 -1.77
C PRO A 470 -17.63 23.66 -0.55
N GLY A 471 -17.39 24.51 0.45
CA GLY A 471 -18.19 24.59 1.68
C GLY A 471 -19.60 25.17 1.46
N ALA A 472 -19.87 25.73 0.27
CA ALA A 472 -21.19 26.16 -0.17
C ALA A 472 -21.93 25.10 -1.01
N CYS A 473 -21.37 23.91 -1.23
CA CYS A 473 -22.05 22.82 -1.93
C CYS A 473 -22.64 21.80 -0.92
N PRO A 474 -23.90 21.35 -1.06
CA PRO A 474 -24.87 21.63 -2.12
C PRO A 474 -25.80 22.83 -1.84
N ASP A 475 -26.02 23.19 -0.57
CA ASP A 475 -27.14 24.05 -0.13
C ASP A 475 -26.87 25.58 -0.18
N GLY A 476 -25.64 25.99 -0.55
CA GLY A 476 -25.19 27.37 -0.58
C GLY A 476 -25.39 28.07 -1.92
N VAL A 477 -24.50 29.01 -2.25
CA VAL A 477 -24.58 29.83 -3.48
C VAL A 477 -23.25 29.76 -4.23
N ASN A 478 -23.15 28.81 -5.16
CA ASN A 478 -22.05 28.69 -6.10
C ASN A 478 -22.36 29.32 -7.46
N PRO A 479 -21.34 29.61 -8.30
CA PRO A 479 -21.57 30.12 -9.65
C PRO A 479 -22.38 29.14 -10.50
N ALA A 480 -23.15 29.64 -11.45
CA ALA A 480 -23.89 28.79 -12.38
C ALA A 480 -22.96 28.23 -13.47
N LEU A 481 -23.13 26.95 -13.81
CA LEU A 481 -22.48 26.33 -14.96
C LEU A 481 -22.91 27.03 -16.28
N PRO A 482 -22.03 27.07 -17.30
CA PRO A 482 -22.33 27.71 -18.57
C PRO A 482 -23.30 26.89 -19.43
N GLU A 483 -23.82 27.48 -20.50
CA GLU A 483 -24.61 26.74 -21.49
C GLU A 483 -23.72 25.70 -22.23
N PRO A 484 -24.24 24.51 -22.60
CA PRO A 484 -23.47 23.53 -23.38
C PRO A 484 -22.94 24.08 -24.71
N SER A 485 -21.79 23.56 -25.16
CA SER A 485 -20.92 24.13 -26.21
C SER A 485 -20.11 25.38 -25.80
N SER A 486 -20.06 25.74 -24.52
CA SER A 486 -19.16 26.79 -24.04
C SER A 486 -17.73 26.25 -23.88
N PRO A 487 -16.70 26.97 -24.35
CA PRO A 487 -15.31 26.59 -24.12
C PRO A 487 -14.91 26.80 -22.66
N GLY A 488 -14.10 25.88 -22.12
CA GLY A 488 -13.36 26.06 -20.88
C GLY A 488 -11.92 26.52 -21.17
N LEU A 489 -10.98 26.14 -20.30
CA LEU A 489 -9.55 26.36 -20.51
C LEU A 489 -8.93 25.24 -21.37
N ALA A 490 -7.68 25.42 -21.81
CA ALA A 490 -6.90 24.33 -22.37
C ALA A 490 -6.42 23.42 -21.22
N ALA A 491 -6.48 22.11 -21.44
CA ALA A 491 -6.14 21.11 -20.44
C ALA A 491 -5.21 20.03 -21.01
N THR A 492 -4.38 19.46 -20.15
CA THR A 492 -3.59 18.26 -20.39
C THR A 492 -4.06 17.18 -19.42
N LEU A 493 -4.45 16.02 -19.95
CA LEU A 493 -4.73 14.81 -19.19
C LEU A 493 -3.45 13.99 -19.23
N GLY A 494 -2.81 13.78 -18.09
CA GLY A 494 -1.47 13.18 -18.01
C GLY A 494 -1.22 12.51 -16.66
N ALA A 495 -0.07 11.84 -16.57
CA ALA A 495 0.48 11.37 -15.30
C ALA A 495 1.43 12.45 -14.73
N VAL A 496 1.36 12.68 -13.42
CA VAL A 496 2.16 13.69 -12.70
C VAL A 496 2.87 12.99 -11.55
N PHE A 497 4.19 13.15 -11.45
CA PHE A 497 5.00 12.53 -10.41
C PHE A 497 4.73 13.13 -9.03
N ASP A 498 4.35 12.29 -8.08
CA ASP A 498 4.09 12.62 -6.67
C ASP A 498 5.08 12.01 -5.68
N GLY A 499 5.89 11.02 -6.06
CA GLY A 499 6.98 10.50 -5.23
C GLY A 499 7.30 9.03 -5.46
N TRP A 500 7.92 8.41 -4.45
CA TRP A 500 7.69 7.01 -4.07
C TRP A 500 7.61 6.95 -2.54
N GLY A 501 7.08 5.86 -1.99
CA GLY A 501 6.97 5.60 -0.54
C GLY A 501 8.31 5.59 0.19
N TYR A 502 8.32 6.04 1.45
CA TYR A 502 9.55 6.27 2.22
C TYR A 502 9.43 5.83 3.69
N PHE A 503 10.45 6.14 4.51
CA PHE A 503 10.52 5.70 5.91
C PHE A 503 10.05 6.80 6.86
N HIS A 504 9.20 6.44 7.83
CA HIS A 504 8.71 7.31 8.91
C HIS A 504 9.17 6.85 10.31
N ALA A 505 9.32 7.82 11.20
CA ALA A 505 9.48 7.62 12.64
C ALA A 505 8.37 8.35 13.40
N LEU A 506 7.62 7.63 14.22
CA LEU A 506 6.48 8.13 15.00
C LEU A 506 6.76 8.06 16.51
N ASN A 507 6.18 8.99 17.27
CA ASN A 507 6.23 8.97 18.74
C ASN A 507 5.29 7.89 19.32
N ASN A 508 5.84 6.87 19.98
CA ASN A 508 5.03 5.85 20.67
C ASN A 508 4.76 6.17 22.15
N LEU A 509 5.16 7.35 22.65
CA LEU A 509 4.86 7.76 24.02
C LEU A 509 3.47 8.42 24.14
N PRO A 510 2.63 8.05 25.14
CA PRO A 510 1.30 8.62 25.36
C PRO A 510 1.32 10.06 25.92
N THR A 511 2.48 10.70 25.96
CA THR A 511 2.69 12.10 26.32
C THR A 511 3.46 12.80 25.20
N PRO A 512 3.11 14.04 24.83
CA PRO A 512 3.83 14.74 23.77
C PRO A 512 5.33 14.86 24.03
N VAL A 513 6.12 14.66 22.97
CA VAL A 513 7.58 14.78 22.97
C VAL A 513 8.01 16.08 22.30
N THR A 514 9.14 16.66 22.74
CA THR A 514 9.75 17.81 22.07
C THR A 514 10.98 17.36 21.30
N VAL A 515 10.93 17.42 19.98
CA VAL A 515 12.05 17.01 19.09
C VAL A 515 12.59 18.20 18.29
N PRO A 516 13.90 18.25 18.02
CA PRO A 516 14.50 19.30 17.18
C PRO A 516 14.10 19.14 15.70
N LYS A 517 14.06 20.25 14.98
CA LYS A 517 13.83 20.34 13.52
C LYS A 517 14.99 21.08 12.84
N GLY A 518 16.20 20.56 13.02
CA GLY A 518 17.44 21.08 12.44
C GLY A 518 18.67 20.79 13.30
N MET A 519 19.85 21.02 12.71
CA MET A 519 21.15 20.73 13.34
C MET A 519 21.64 21.91 14.21
N GLY A 520 22.21 21.58 15.38
CA GLY A 520 22.90 22.51 16.27
C GLY A 520 22.08 23.08 17.44
N ASP A 521 22.76 23.72 18.40
CA ASP A 521 22.19 24.16 19.68
C ASP A 521 21.04 25.19 19.56
N ASP A 522 20.98 25.96 18.47
CA ASP A 522 19.97 27.00 18.19
C ASP A 522 18.82 26.50 17.29
N ALA A 523 18.70 25.18 17.05
CA ALA A 523 17.66 24.62 16.19
C ALA A 523 16.23 24.85 16.73
N GLU A 524 15.27 25.02 15.83
CA GLU A 524 13.84 25.04 16.19
C GLU A 524 13.40 23.67 16.71
N THR A 525 12.34 23.63 17.53
CA THR A 525 11.76 22.40 18.06
C THR A 525 10.26 22.34 17.81
N VAL A 526 9.74 21.12 17.68
CA VAL A 526 8.30 20.83 17.54
C VAL A 526 7.85 19.93 18.69
N GLU A 527 6.64 20.18 19.20
CA GLU A 527 5.95 19.33 20.16
C GLU A 527 5.01 18.39 19.39
N VAL A 528 5.21 17.08 19.53
CA VAL A 528 4.54 16.04 18.73
C VAL A 528 3.75 15.12 19.66
N GLY A 529 2.48 14.84 19.32
CA GLY A 529 1.59 13.96 20.08
C GLY A 529 1.93 12.48 19.95
N TYR A 530 1.11 11.61 20.54
CA TYR A 530 1.18 10.16 20.29
C TYR A 530 0.87 9.86 18.82
N LEU A 531 1.59 8.91 18.21
CA LEU A 531 1.58 8.54 16.79
C LEU A 531 1.84 9.67 15.77
N GLY A 532 2.16 10.89 16.21
CA GLY A 532 2.61 11.95 15.32
C GLY A 532 4.05 11.73 14.85
N GLU A 533 4.35 12.20 13.63
CA GLU A 533 5.68 12.11 13.03
C GLU A 533 6.73 12.92 13.81
N ILE A 534 7.82 12.25 14.15
CA ILE A 534 9.01 12.82 14.80
C ILE A 534 10.26 12.78 13.91
N GLY A 535 10.20 12.12 12.75
CA GLY A 535 11.27 12.06 11.76
C GLY A 535 10.91 11.22 10.54
N TYR A 536 11.72 11.31 9.49
CA TYR A 536 11.58 10.57 8.24
C TYR A 536 12.92 10.40 7.52
N TYR A 537 13.00 9.43 6.61
CA TYR A 537 14.12 9.22 5.69
C TYR A 537 13.63 8.83 4.30
N ALA A 538 14.05 9.60 3.30
CA ALA A 538 13.82 9.36 1.89
C ALA A 538 15.17 9.42 1.13
N PRO A 539 15.61 8.35 0.45
CA PRO A 539 16.71 8.41 -0.50
C PRO A 539 16.45 9.50 -1.56
N ALA A 540 17.46 10.24 -2.03
CA ALA A 540 17.21 11.22 -3.09
C ALA A 540 16.56 10.60 -4.34
N GLU A 541 16.87 9.33 -4.58
CA GLU A 541 16.31 8.53 -5.67
C GLU A 541 14.77 8.45 -5.66
N VAL A 542 14.08 8.52 -4.50
CA VAL A 542 12.60 8.51 -4.43
C VAL A 542 11.94 9.86 -4.73
N THR A 543 12.75 10.91 -4.92
CA THR A 543 12.30 12.29 -5.18
C THR A 543 12.67 12.79 -6.58
N ASP A 544 13.30 11.95 -7.42
CA ASP A 544 13.71 12.33 -8.77
C ASP A 544 12.67 11.85 -9.81
N PRO A 545 11.91 12.76 -10.48
CA PRO A 545 10.95 12.38 -11.51
C PRO A 545 11.61 11.76 -12.76
N ALA A 546 12.94 11.82 -12.91
CA ALA A 546 13.66 11.06 -13.94
C ALA A 546 13.75 9.55 -13.62
N LEU A 547 13.36 9.13 -12.40
CA LEU A 547 13.38 7.77 -11.89
C LEU A 547 11.96 7.19 -11.65
N ALA A 548 10.91 7.85 -12.13
CA ALA A 548 9.51 7.39 -12.06
C ALA A 548 9.23 6.12 -12.89
N SER A 549 10.16 5.64 -13.71
CA SER A 549 10.05 4.38 -14.45
C SER A 549 11.40 3.91 -14.99
N GLY A 550 11.51 2.62 -15.35
CA GLY A 550 12.69 2.08 -16.04
C GLY A 550 13.91 1.81 -15.16
N VAL A 551 13.74 1.85 -13.84
CA VAL A 551 14.77 1.58 -12.82
C VAL A 551 14.29 0.61 -11.73
N GLY A 552 13.20 -0.12 -12.00
CA GLY A 552 12.51 -0.94 -11.01
C GLY A 552 11.78 -0.10 -9.96
N ASP A 553 11.24 -0.79 -8.96
CA ASP A 553 10.31 -0.22 -7.99
C ASP A 553 11.10 0.41 -6.83
N LEU A 554 10.94 1.72 -6.59
CA LEU A 554 11.79 2.48 -5.66
C LEU A 554 11.17 2.69 -4.27
N THR A 555 10.14 1.92 -3.92
CA THR A 555 9.45 2.01 -2.62
C THR A 555 9.97 1.02 -1.58
N MET A 556 9.66 1.28 -0.31
CA MET A 556 10.01 0.40 0.80
C MET A 556 9.13 -0.86 0.81
N HIS A 557 9.66 -1.97 1.33
CA HIS A 557 8.85 -3.12 1.74
C HIS A 557 9.07 -3.34 3.25
N ASN A 558 9.74 -4.43 3.66
CA ASN A 558 9.88 -4.76 5.08
C ASN A 558 11.06 -4.07 5.79
N LEU A 559 10.94 -3.96 7.11
CA LEU A 559 11.94 -3.39 8.02
C LEU A 559 12.05 -4.19 9.33
N GLU A 560 13.23 -4.22 9.95
CA GLU A 560 13.45 -4.82 11.27
C GLU A 560 14.46 -4.02 12.10
N VAL A 561 14.18 -3.82 13.39
CA VAL A 561 15.06 -3.10 14.33
C VAL A 561 16.28 -3.95 14.67
N ASP A 562 17.46 -3.33 14.75
CA ASP A 562 18.71 -3.95 15.20
C ASP A 562 18.63 -4.29 16.71
N PRO A 563 18.61 -5.59 17.10
CA PRO A 563 18.50 -5.96 18.52
C PRO A 563 19.74 -5.58 19.37
N SER A 564 20.82 -5.11 18.74
CA SER A 564 22.01 -4.58 19.41
C SER A 564 22.01 -3.05 19.56
N ASN A 565 21.16 -2.35 18.81
CA ASN A 565 20.97 -0.91 18.86
C ASN A 565 19.52 -0.54 18.46
N PRO A 566 18.58 -0.37 19.41
CA PRO A 566 17.17 -0.19 19.10
C PRO A 566 16.84 1.14 18.38
N GLU A 567 17.81 2.06 18.28
CA GLU A 567 17.72 3.28 17.50
C GLU A 567 18.14 3.08 16.02
N ARG A 568 18.50 1.84 15.60
CA ARG A 568 18.84 1.47 14.21
C ARG A 568 17.81 0.49 13.63
N THR A 569 17.53 0.65 12.34
CA THR A 569 16.67 -0.24 11.55
C THR A 569 17.40 -0.72 10.31
N PHE A 570 17.19 -1.98 9.94
CA PHE A 570 17.54 -2.53 8.62
C PHE A 570 16.29 -2.65 7.77
N ILE A 571 16.38 -2.30 6.49
CA ILE A 571 15.23 -2.15 5.58
C ILE A 571 15.54 -2.86 4.25
N SER A 572 14.58 -3.63 3.76
CA SER A 572 14.50 -4.12 2.38
C SER A 572 13.67 -3.14 1.54
N TRP A 573 14.26 -2.65 0.43
CA TRP A 573 13.76 -1.51 -0.33
C TRP A 573 13.85 -1.80 -1.84
N TYR A 574 13.19 -2.87 -2.28
CA TYR A 574 13.06 -3.32 -3.68
C TYR A 574 14.27 -2.95 -4.56
N SER A 575 14.11 -2.09 -5.57
CA SER A 575 15.18 -1.75 -6.53
C SER A 575 16.14 -0.64 -6.08
N LEU A 576 15.93 -0.09 -4.89
CA LEU A 576 16.96 0.67 -4.16
C LEU A 576 17.85 -0.23 -3.29
N GLY A 577 17.46 -1.47 -3.01
CA GLY A 577 18.31 -2.48 -2.37
C GLY A 577 18.11 -2.60 -0.85
N MET A 578 19.19 -2.84 -0.09
CA MET A 578 19.15 -2.82 1.39
C MET A 578 19.51 -1.42 1.91
N ARG A 579 18.86 -0.98 3.00
CA ARG A 579 19.21 0.24 3.76
C ARG A 579 19.40 -0.06 5.25
N ALA A 580 20.25 0.74 5.89
CA ALA A 580 20.35 0.83 7.34
C ALA A 580 20.21 2.31 7.74
N VAL A 581 19.30 2.60 8.67
CA VAL A 581 19.03 3.95 9.16
C VAL A 581 19.12 4.02 10.68
N GLU A 582 19.54 5.17 11.21
CA GLU A 582 19.62 5.46 12.64
C GLU A 582 18.82 6.72 12.99
N TRP A 583 18.09 6.65 14.10
CA TRP A 583 17.51 7.82 14.76
C TRP A 583 18.62 8.67 15.38
N ARG A 584 18.75 9.90 14.89
CA ARG A 584 19.76 10.90 15.28
C ARG A 584 19.08 12.27 15.43
N PRO A 585 18.61 12.64 16.64
CA PRO A 585 17.94 13.92 16.87
C PRO A 585 18.73 15.12 16.38
N GLY A 586 18.07 15.99 15.62
CA GLY A 586 18.61 17.20 15.01
C GLY A 586 19.19 16.96 13.62
N HIS A 587 19.36 15.71 13.17
CA HIS A 587 19.80 15.44 11.82
C HIS A 587 18.77 15.95 10.80
N LEU A 588 19.22 16.63 9.75
CA LEU A 588 18.34 17.23 8.75
C LEU A 588 19.06 17.38 7.41
N HIS A 589 18.55 16.73 6.36
CA HIS A 589 18.94 16.95 4.98
C HIS A 589 17.73 17.27 4.11
N THR A 590 17.94 18.19 3.16
CA THR A 590 16.92 18.64 2.19
C THR A 590 17.36 18.36 0.74
N ASN A 591 18.34 17.47 0.57
CA ASN A 591 19.08 17.20 -0.69
C ASN A 591 19.60 18.46 -1.43
N SER A 592 19.59 19.64 -0.80
CA SER A 592 19.80 20.93 -1.45
C SER A 592 21.26 21.23 -1.84
N ASN A 593 22.20 20.40 -1.40
CA ASN A 593 23.60 20.38 -1.84
C ASN A 593 23.92 19.14 -2.70
N GLY A 594 22.93 18.28 -2.98
CA GLY A 594 23.10 16.99 -3.66
C GLY A 594 23.63 15.90 -2.72
N GLU A 595 23.21 15.90 -1.46
CA GLU A 595 23.66 14.93 -0.44
C GLU A 595 23.18 13.49 -0.69
N GLY A 596 22.17 13.26 -1.53
CA GLY A 596 21.63 11.93 -1.82
C GLY A 596 20.53 11.46 -0.86
N VAL A 597 20.00 12.37 -0.04
CA VAL A 597 18.97 12.09 0.98
C VAL A 597 18.13 13.33 1.32
N VAL A 598 16.84 13.12 1.55
CA VAL A 598 15.93 14.03 2.25
C VAL A 598 15.55 13.35 3.57
N SER A 599 15.88 13.93 4.72
CA SER A 599 15.58 13.30 6.02
C SER A 599 15.48 14.29 7.16
N TRP A 600 14.72 13.93 8.19
CA TRP A 600 14.59 14.66 9.44
C TRP A 600 14.67 13.67 10.62
N ASN A 601 15.54 13.95 11.58
CA ASN A 601 15.88 13.11 12.75
C ASN A 601 16.32 11.66 12.44
N MET A 602 16.36 11.24 11.17
CA MET A 602 16.90 9.97 10.70
C MET A 602 18.13 10.19 9.81
N HIS A 603 19.09 9.26 9.88
CA HIS A 603 20.34 9.29 9.12
C HIS A 603 20.65 7.90 8.53
N GLU A 604 21.10 7.86 7.29
CA GLU A 604 21.57 6.62 6.65
C GLU A 604 22.94 6.20 7.19
N VAL A 605 23.08 4.93 7.60
CA VAL A 605 24.33 4.33 8.10
C VAL A 605 24.74 3.08 7.32
N GLY A 606 24.13 2.86 6.15
CA GLY A 606 24.49 1.81 5.21
C GLY A 606 23.52 1.69 4.05
N ARG A 607 24.05 1.39 2.87
CA ARG A 607 23.27 0.99 1.69
C ARG A 607 23.99 -0.12 0.92
N PHE A 608 23.21 -1.00 0.29
CA PHE A 608 23.71 -2.02 -0.62
C PHE A 608 22.79 -2.22 -1.82
N ILE A 609 23.35 -2.12 -3.03
CA ILE A 609 22.82 -2.62 -4.29
C ILE A 609 23.89 -3.52 -4.91
N ALA A 610 23.56 -4.69 -5.46
CA ALA A 610 24.56 -5.56 -6.08
C ALA A 610 25.09 -4.93 -7.39
N GLY A 611 26.41 -4.72 -7.47
CA GLY A 611 27.08 -4.20 -8.67
C GLY A 611 27.43 -5.28 -9.70
N GLU A 612 28.08 -4.84 -10.80
CA GLU A 612 28.60 -5.70 -11.89
C GLU A 612 29.40 -6.92 -11.38
N GLU A 613 30.02 -6.84 -10.20
CA GLU A 613 30.80 -7.93 -9.60
C GLU A 613 29.97 -9.19 -9.27
N TYR A 614 28.63 -9.07 -9.21
CA TYR A 614 27.71 -10.19 -8.98
C TYR A 614 27.12 -10.78 -10.28
N GLY A 615 27.39 -10.21 -11.45
CA GLY A 615 27.12 -10.80 -12.76
C GLY A 615 25.63 -10.95 -13.10
N GLU A 616 25.13 -12.19 -13.22
CA GLU A 616 23.70 -12.49 -13.44
C GLU A 616 22.80 -12.11 -12.23
N ALA A 617 23.39 -11.50 -11.21
CA ALA A 617 22.74 -10.95 -10.02
C ALA A 617 23.25 -9.52 -9.71
N GLU A 618 23.54 -8.74 -10.76
CA GLU A 618 23.63 -7.28 -10.71
C GLU A 618 22.22 -6.67 -10.50
N GLY A 619 22.16 -5.48 -9.90
CA GLY A 619 20.91 -4.84 -9.50
C GLY A 619 20.41 -5.33 -8.14
N SER A 620 19.18 -4.99 -7.78
CA SER A 620 18.53 -5.50 -6.57
C SER A 620 17.02 -5.45 -6.74
N ASN A 621 16.32 -6.33 -6.02
CA ASN A 621 14.89 -6.27 -5.81
C ASN A 621 14.59 -6.94 -4.45
N PHE A 622 14.92 -6.27 -3.33
CA PHE A 622 14.78 -6.85 -1.98
C PHE A 622 13.37 -6.70 -1.41
N TRP A 623 12.72 -7.84 -1.14
CA TRP A 623 11.39 -7.94 -0.54
C TRP A 623 11.46 -7.99 1.00
N GLY A 624 12.18 -8.98 1.52
CA GLY A 624 12.22 -9.27 2.95
C GLY A 624 13.57 -8.95 3.60
N VAL A 625 13.52 -8.50 4.85
CA VAL A 625 14.68 -8.33 5.74
C VAL A 625 14.40 -9.04 7.07
N HIS A 626 15.44 -9.61 7.69
CA HIS A 626 15.34 -10.21 9.01
C HIS A 626 16.70 -10.26 9.72
N VAL A 627 16.76 -10.03 11.03
CA VAL A 627 18.01 -10.04 11.82
C VAL A 627 18.13 -11.33 12.62
N THR A 628 19.30 -11.98 12.56
CA THR A 628 19.53 -13.27 13.21
C THR A 628 20.89 -13.35 13.88
N GLU A 629 21.02 -14.13 14.96
CA GLU A 629 22.31 -14.42 15.60
C GLU A 629 22.78 -15.84 15.22
N ILE A 630 24.02 -15.94 14.72
CA ILE A 630 24.64 -17.22 14.38
C ILE A 630 25.96 -17.32 15.14
N GLY A 631 25.97 -18.13 16.20
CA GLY A 631 27.19 -18.42 16.97
C GLY A 631 27.71 -17.30 17.86
N GLY A 632 26.89 -16.28 18.18
CA GLY A 632 27.30 -15.08 18.91
C GLY A 632 27.66 -13.88 18.04
N GLU A 633 27.45 -13.97 16.72
CA GLU A 633 27.58 -12.85 15.78
C GLU A 633 26.22 -12.56 15.13
N GLN A 634 25.89 -11.28 14.96
CA GLN A 634 24.69 -10.83 14.27
C GLN A 634 24.89 -10.89 12.74
N TYR A 635 23.85 -11.31 12.03
CA TYR A 635 23.75 -11.28 10.57
C TYR A 635 22.38 -10.70 10.17
N ILE A 636 22.35 -9.99 9.05
CA ILE A 636 21.12 -9.50 8.43
C ILE A 636 20.86 -10.38 7.21
N LEU A 637 19.67 -10.95 7.12
CA LEU A 637 19.19 -11.66 5.93
C LEU A 637 18.44 -10.68 5.04
N GLY A 638 18.68 -10.76 3.73
CA GLY A 638 17.88 -10.11 2.71
C GLY A 638 17.35 -11.14 1.73
N SER A 639 16.06 -11.08 1.41
CA SER A 639 15.45 -11.89 0.35
C SER A 639 15.28 -11.04 -0.90
N ASP A 640 16.09 -11.33 -1.92
CA ASP A 640 16.02 -10.67 -3.22
C ASP A 640 15.10 -11.46 -4.16
N ARG A 641 14.02 -10.83 -4.65
CA ARG A 641 12.97 -11.42 -5.48
C ARG A 641 13.53 -12.24 -6.64
N ASN A 642 14.61 -11.76 -7.24
CA ASN A 642 15.19 -12.32 -8.46
C ASN A 642 16.25 -13.39 -8.16
N THR A 643 17.03 -13.22 -7.09
CA THR A 643 18.31 -13.94 -6.90
C THR A 643 18.43 -14.74 -5.60
N GLY A 644 17.42 -14.69 -4.71
CA GLY A 644 17.31 -15.55 -3.54
C GLY A 644 17.86 -14.94 -2.25
N LEU A 645 18.42 -15.78 -1.39
CA LEU A 645 18.89 -15.38 -0.07
C LEU A 645 20.27 -14.72 -0.13
N TRP A 646 20.37 -13.54 0.47
CA TRP A 646 21.63 -12.85 0.77
C TRP A 646 21.84 -12.81 2.30
N ILE A 647 23.10 -12.94 2.72
CA ILE A 647 23.50 -12.87 4.12
C ILE A 647 24.56 -11.79 4.27
N PHE A 648 24.27 -10.79 5.08
CA PHE A 648 25.12 -9.64 5.36
C PHE A 648 25.62 -9.64 6.81
N GLN A 649 26.78 -9.04 7.04
CA GLN A 649 27.10 -8.41 8.33
C GLN A 649 27.05 -6.89 8.13
N TRP A 650 26.41 -6.18 9.06
CA TRP A 650 26.54 -4.74 9.13
C TRP A 650 27.71 -4.36 10.06
N SER A 651 28.51 -3.37 9.67
CA SER A 651 29.56 -2.79 10.50
C SER A 651 29.75 -1.32 10.16
N CYS A 652 29.96 -0.47 11.15
CA CYS A 652 30.15 0.95 10.86
C CYS A 652 31.49 1.24 10.17
N GLU A 653 31.45 1.78 8.96
CA GLU A 653 32.61 2.16 8.16
C GLU A 653 32.71 3.68 8.02
N ASP A 654 33.79 4.28 8.56
CA ASP A 654 34.13 5.68 8.27
C ASP A 654 34.73 5.81 6.86
N VAL A 655 33.87 5.87 5.85
CA VAL A 655 34.26 6.10 4.45
C VAL A 655 34.87 7.50 4.33
N SER A 656 36.15 7.58 3.93
CA SER A 656 36.91 8.84 3.98
C SER A 656 36.55 9.81 2.84
N ASP A 657 35.43 10.53 3.02
CA ASP A 657 35.28 11.98 2.75
C ASP A 657 33.84 12.49 3.03
N VAL A 658 32.88 11.62 3.41
CA VAL A 658 31.54 12.00 3.91
C VAL A 658 31.19 11.20 5.18
N LEU A 659 30.63 11.86 6.19
CA LEU A 659 30.46 11.34 7.56
C LEU A 659 29.18 10.49 7.74
N TYR A 660 29.20 9.23 7.30
CA TYR A 660 28.05 8.31 7.42
C TYR A 660 28.08 7.36 8.63
N CYS A 661 29.14 7.37 9.43
CA CYS A 661 29.25 6.51 10.62
C CYS A 661 29.57 7.29 11.90
N SER A 662 30.81 7.74 12.07
CA SER A 662 31.24 8.57 13.22
C SER A 662 30.79 10.03 13.13
N GLY A 663 29.59 10.29 12.60
CA GLY A 663 28.95 11.60 12.66
C GLY A 663 28.85 12.10 14.10
N PRO A 664 29.03 13.41 14.36
CA PRO A 664 29.15 13.91 15.73
C PRO A 664 27.86 13.67 16.52
N VAL A 665 27.98 12.92 17.62
CA VAL A 665 26.87 12.60 18.54
C VAL A 665 26.36 13.85 19.28
N THR A 666 27.05 14.99 19.17
CA THR A 666 26.60 16.37 19.52
C THR A 666 27.73 17.37 19.24
N PRO A 667 27.41 18.65 19.00
CA PRO A 667 26.73 19.20 17.82
C PRO A 667 27.73 19.63 16.72
#